data_AF-A0AAV8XWZ3-F1
#
_entry.id   AF-A0AAV8XWZ3-F1
#
_cell.length_a   1.000
_cell.length_b   1.000
_cell.length_c   1.000
_cell.angle_alpha   90.00
_cell.angle_beta   90.00
_cell.angle_gamma   90.00
#
_symmetry.space_group_name_H-M   'P 1'
#
loop_
_entity.id
_entity.type
_entity.pdbx_description
1 polymer ?
#
loop_
_entity_poly.entity_id
_entity_poly.type
_entity_poly.pdbx_seq_one_letter_code
_entity_poly.pdbx_strand_id
1 'polypeptide(L)'
;CKHFVFIEKIDIFKQLSKFHLQFLFVDVSNALEKLKTVLHRDYYRLGVVLDGDCENFTGFVNEYVDKKYFYETYHWLIASSSEETVLAALEKVKLNVNSDVHLVVPLENGTYTIVDVYNPAFEHGGKLIKKEIGYYNRNDGYIVKIRGNKYWERRNMTGATFKSAVVIPHLDKPLKEYLSNDGNRRINSMHRFQTACVNHCKDFFNFRSTFIYRRPKPKPKSYEIFLKPLETQVWISISVIMVVITITLKIIFRNELSVRPKRNGSIDSSWSFLFLFTLGAFCQQGATCYPKLFSSRIASVFVFLFCILIYQFYSASIVSYLLMDPPRTINNLRDLVDSDLRVGIEDILIDRNYFVQTTDPDAISLYRTKIEEPFNNNSGFYLPNVGLELVKNGGFAFHVETSTAYPIIEETFSNELICELEEIKMYKIQPMHTNLQKTSPFKDMLNYCMLKLAENGNIHRLRKYWDARQPTCIEAAKKIEIHVNIHEFSCGLIVLSYGICCSLIFLAMEIVYVKRNAIILKLKILEKPTIYPFVDSKVSAWNEDGKGENVWDYLLHNYPELSTDGSNGDVACDSYHKYKEDVALLKYLGVDHYRFSISWSRILPEGFSYKINDAGVQYYKNLIKELKDNGIEPLVTIFHWDTPQPIHEAGGWTSEFVVDYFADYARVCFKLFGDDVKYWITFNEPKQICQQGYGAGVKAPAVKSPGIGEYLCAHNVIKSHAKAWRIYDEEFRSTQNGIVGITIDTPWFEPNTTSDEDVMAAERQLQFEFGWYANPIFNGDYPEIMKIRVAMRSKLEGFTTSRLPAFTEEEIVYINGTYDFLGLNHYSSYYTTTVPEPEIGDPSWEKDTAVEDFQDPSWSGSASEWVKFTPWGLRKLLKWIKDTYHDPPIIITENGISDNGTLGADMDDESLRTHYVKYYLSNIRDAMEKDVVNVFGYTVWSLLDNLEWTKGFTEKFGLYQVDFNNPNRTRTAKKSATFYKNVINTRCLLDSCEE
;
A
#
# COMPACT_ATOMS: atom_id res chain seq x y z
N CYS A 1 -16.18 -12.19 -86.50
CA CYS A 1 -16.43 -12.85 -87.80
C CYS A 1 -17.80 -12.47 -88.32
N LYS A 2 -17.83 -12.00 -89.57
CA LYS A 2 -18.82 -11.06 -90.11
C LYS A 2 -20.24 -11.63 -90.17
N HIS A 3 -21.18 -10.81 -89.68
CA HIS A 3 -22.61 -10.78 -90.03
C HIS A 3 -23.44 -12.04 -89.72
N PHE A 4 -24.34 -11.86 -88.76
CA PHE A 4 -25.53 -12.66 -88.50
C PHE A 4 -26.09 -13.36 -89.74
N VAL A 5 -26.29 -14.68 -89.66
CA VAL A 5 -27.36 -15.34 -90.42
C VAL A 5 -28.09 -16.36 -89.55
N PHE A 6 -29.20 -15.86 -89.04
CA PHE A 6 -30.52 -16.45 -88.94
C PHE A 6 -30.73 -17.84 -88.30
N ILE A 7 -31.34 -17.73 -87.10
CA ILE A 7 -32.67 -18.25 -86.78
C ILE A 7 -32.84 -19.72 -87.13
N GLU A 8 -32.60 -20.56 -86.12
CA GLU A 8 -33.54 -21.62 -85.75
C GLU A 8 -33.14 -22.35 -84.43
N LYS A 9 -31.93 -22.12 -83.89
CA LYS A 9 -31.45 -22.78 -82.65
C LYS A 9 -31.30 -21.85 -81.44
N ILE A 10 -32.24 -20.91 -81.25
CA ILE A 10 -32.42 -20.14 -79.99
C ILE A 10 -33.73 -20.52 -79.29
N ASP A 11 -34.13 -21.79 -79.35
CA ASP A 11 -35.16 -22.29 -78.43
C ASP A 11 -34.53 -22.94 -77.19
N ILE A 12 -33.33 -23.51 -77.31
CA ILE A 12 -32.62 -24.05 -76.14
C ILE A 12 -32.15 -22.93 -75.22
N PHE A 13 -31.58 -21.85 -75.77
CA PHE A 13 -31.13 -20.72 -74.95
C PHE A 13 -32.30 -19.89 -74.39
N LYS A 14 -33.44 -19.81 -75.09
CA LYS A 14 -34.67 -19.22 -74.53
C LYS A 14 -35.27 -20.10 -73.44
N GLN A 15 -35.22 -21.43 -73.52
CA GLN A 15 -35.65 -22.29 -72.42
C GLN A 15 -34.71 -22.21 -71.20
N LEU A 16 -33.40 -22.08 -71.41
CA LEU A 16 -32.42 -21.82 -70.35
C LEU A 16 -32.58 -20.43 -69.71
N SER A 17 -33.23 -19.47 -70.38
CA SER A 17 -33.55 -18.15 -69.80
C SER A 17 -34.55 -18.19 -68.64
N LYS A 18 -35.21 -19.34 -68.39
CA LYS A 18 -35.96 -19.56 -67.13
C LYS A 18 -35.06 -19.58 -65.89
N PHE A 19 -33.74 -19.68 -66.04
CA PHE A 19 -32.76 -19.76 -64.95
C PHE A 19 -31.93 -18.48 -64.73
N HIS A 20 -32.42 -17.29 -65.12
CA HIS A 20 -31.73 -16.00 -64.83
C HIS A 20 -30.28 -15.94 -65.36
N LEU A 21 -30.00 -16.52 -66.54
CA LEU A 21 -28.68 -16.48 -67.16
C LEU A 21 -28.49 -15.21 -67.99
N GLN A 22 -27.37 -14.49 -67.79
CA GLN A 22 -26.97 -13.33 -68.59
C GLN A 22 -26.02 -13.76 -69.71
N PHE A 23 -26.32 -13.37 -70.95
CA PHE A 23 -25.47 -13.66 -72.12
C PHE A 23 -24.75 -12.39 -72.58
N LEU A 24 -23.43 -12.49 -72.80
CA LEU A 24 -22.61 -11.41 -73.35
C LEU A 24 -22.00 -11.88 -74.68
N PHE A 25 -22.32 -11.18 -75.77
CA PHE A 25 -21.74 -11.44 -77.09
C PHE A 25 -20.58 -10.46 -77.34
N VAL A 26 -19.39 -10.98 -77.64
CA VAL A 26 -18.17 -10.19 -77.88
C VAL A 26 -17.60 -10.54 -79.24
N ASP A 27 -17.33 -9.52 -80.07
CA ASP A 27 -16.67 -9.72 -81.36
C ASP A 27 -15.17 -9.96 -81.17
N VAL A 28 -14.69 -11.09 -81.67
CA VAL A 28 -13.28 -11.54 -81.59
C VAL A 28 -12.32 -10.56 -82.28
N SER A 29 -12.80 -9.77 -83.24
CA SER A 29 -12.01 -8.72 -83.91
C SER A 29 -11.52 -7.63 -82.94
N ASN A 30 -12.27 -7.38 -81.86
CA ASN A 30 -12.02 -6.35 -80.85
C ASN A 30 -11.88 -6.94 -79.43
N ALA A 31 -11.64 -8.25 -79.34
CA ALA A 31 -11.78 -9.03 -78.10
C ALA A 31 -10.69 -8.78 -77.05
N LEU A 32 -9.50 -8.32 -77.46
CA LEU A 32 -8.29 -8.36 -76.63
C LEU A 32 -8.34 -7.52 -75.34
N GLU A 33 -9.05 -6.40 -75.36
CA GLU A 33 -9.17 -5.51 -74.20
C GLU A 33 -10.35 -5.87 -73.28
N LYS A 34 -11.50 -6.24 -73.85
CA LYS A 34 -12.74 -6.47 -73.10
C LYS A 34 -12.79 -7.85 -72.45
N LEU A 35 -12.16 -8.88 -73.03
CA LEU A 35 -12.14 -10.22 -72.43
C LEU A 35 -11.25 -10.28 -71.17
N LYS A 36 -10.19 -9.48 -71.06
CA LYS A 36 -9.37 -9.39 -69.84
C LYS A 36 -10.21 -9.00 -68.61
N THR A 37 -11.16 -8.09 -68.77
CA THR A 37 -12.00 -7.60 -67.67
C THR A 37 -13.04 -8.62 -67.25
N VAL A 38 -13.53 -9.44 -68.17
CA VAL A 38 -14.55 -10.47 -67.92
C VAL A 38 -13.93 -11.75 -67.37
N LEU A 39 -12.79 -12.18 -67.92
CA LEU A 39 -12.05 -13.39 -67.51
C LEU A 39 -11.16 -13.18 -66.25
N HIS A 40 -11.51 -12.20 -65.41
CA HIS A 40 -10.92 -11.97 -64.08
C HIS A 40 -11.97 -12.04 -62.94
N ARG A 41 -13.25 -12.33 -63.26
CA ARG A 41 -14.32 -12.52 -62.26
C ARG A 41 -14.74 -14.00 -62.16
N ASP A 42 -15.32 -14.36 -61.02
CA ASP A 42 -15.79 -15.71 -60.59
C ASP A 42 -15.87 -16.78 -61.68
N TYR A 43 -14.77 -17.52 -61.84
CA TYR A 43 -14.51 -18.38 -62.98
C TYR A 43 -15.39 -19.65 -63.03
N TYR A 44 -15.88 -20.12 -61.88
CA TYR A 44 -16.71 -21.32 -61.75
C TYR A 44 -18.17 -21.15 -62.22
N ARG A 45 -18.60 -19.94 -62.60
CA ARG A 45 -19.96 -19.66 -63.11
C ARG A 45 -19.99 -19.26 -64.59
N LEU A 46 -18.84 -19.18 -65.27
CA LEU A 46 -18.76 -18.65 -66.63
C LEU A 46 -18.39 -19.73 -67.66
N GLY A 47 -19.28 -19.96 -68.62
CA GLY A 47 -19.01 -20.74 -69.83
C GLY A 47 -18.69 -19.83 -71.01
N VAL A 48 -17.68 -20.19 -71.81
CA VAL A 48 -17.21 -19.39 -72.95
C VAL A 48 -17.42 -20.16 -74.25
N VAL A 49 -18.15 -19.55 -75.18
CA VAL A 49 -18.38 -20.12 -76.51
C VAL A 49 -17.51 -19.38 -77.54
N LEU A 50 -16.75 -20.12 -78.33
CA LEU A 50 -15.87 -19.59 -79.37
C LEU A 50 -16.26 -20.10 -80.76
N ASP A 51 -16.14 -19.23 -81.75
CA ASP A 51 -16.27 -19.57 -83.17
C ASP A 51 -14.88 -19.93 -83.73
N GLY A 52 -14.70 -21.21 -84.05
CA GLY A 52 -13.46 -21.81 -84.54
C GLY A 52 -13.20 -21.57 -86.04
N ASP A 53 -14.20 -21.14 -86.81
CA ASP A 53 -14.06 -20.82 -88.24
C ASP A 53 -13.59 -19.37 -88.47
N CYS A 54 -13.30 -18.64 -87.39
CA CYS A 54 -12.95 -17.24 -87.50
C CYS A 54 -11.49 -17.01 -87.96
N GLU A 55 -11.27 -16.05 -88.88
CA GLU A 55 -9.96 -15.79 -89.51
C GLU A 55 -8.79 -15.59 -88.53
N ASN A 56 -9.05 -15.07 -87.31
CA ASN A 56 -8.01 -14.85 -86.28
C ASN A 56 -8.05 -15.86 -85.12
N PHE A 57 -8.65 -17.03 -85.29
CA PHE A 57 -8.80 -18.04 -84.22
C PHE A 57 -7.44 -18.54 -83.69
N THR A 58 -6.50 -18.89 -84.58
CA THR A 58 -5.17 -19.38 -84.17
C THR A 58 -4.35 -18.30 -83.45
N GLY A 59 -4.47 -17.04 -83.85
CA GLY A 59 -3.82 -15.90 -83.18
C GLY A 59 -4.35 -15.73 -81.75
N PHE A 60 -5.68 -15.83 -81.58
CA PHE A 60 -6.31 -15.81 -80.27
C PHE A 60 -5.81 -16.95 -79.37
N VAL A 61 -5.84 -18.20 -79.86
CA VAL A 61 -5.41 -19.36 -79.05
C VAL A 61 -3.97 -19.19 -78.57
N ASN A 62 -3.06 -18.80 -79.47
CA ASN A 62 -1.63 -18.63 -79.15
C ASN A 62 -1.36 -17.58 -78.07
N GLU A 63 -2.01 -16.42 -78.10
CA GLU A 63 -1.78 -15.38 -77.09
C GLU A 63 -2.23 -15.82 -75.68
N TYR A 64 -3.29 -16.63 -75.61
CA TYR A 64 -3.89 -17.02 -74.34
C TYR A 64 -3.36 -18.36 -73.78
N VAL A 65 -2.50 -19.06 -74.52
CA VAL A 65 -1.75 -20.22 -73.99
C VAL A 65 -0.86 -19.81 -72.82
N ASP A 66 -0.08 -18.74 -72.98
CA ASP A 66 0.88 -18.28 -71.96
C ASP A 66 0.19 -17.82 -70.67
N LYS A 67 -1.06 -17.37 -70.77
CA LYS A 67 -1.88 -16.93 -69.65
C LYS A 67 -2.67 -18.06 -68.97
N LYS A 68 -2.53 -19.30 -69.44
CA LYS A 68 -3.12 -20.52 -68.85
C LYS A 68 -4.66 -20.54 -68.76
N TYR A 69 -5.41 -19.75 -69.55
CA TYR A 69 -6.88 -19.72 -69.43
C TYR A 69 -7.59 -21.02 -69.82
N PHE A 70 -6.93 -21.86 -70.62
CA PHE A 70 -7.42 -23.19 -70.96
C PHE A 70 -7.08 -24.24 -69.90
N TYR A 71 -6.30 -23.88 -68.87
CA TYR A 71 -5.67 -24.83 -67.96
C TYR A 71 -6.58 -25.35 -66.86
N GLU A 72 -7.69 -24.66 -66.54
CA GLU A 72 -8.71 -25.07 -65.54
C GLU A 72 -9.80 -24.02 -65.30
N THR A 73 -9.58 -22.81 -65.79
CA THR A 73 -10.32 -21.64 -65.32
C THR A 73 -11.74 -21.55 -65.91
N TYR A 74 -11.97 -22.01 -67.14
CA TYR A 74 -13.26 -21.81 -67.82
C TYR A 74 -13.72 -23.06 -68.56
N HIS A 75 -15.04 -23.17 -68.69
CA HIS A 75 -15.68 -24.17 -69.57
C HIS A 75 -15.76 -23.61 -70.99
N TRP A 76 -14.95 -24.15 -71.90
CA TRP A 76 -14.87 -23.72 -73.29
C TRP A 76 -15.70 -24.63 -74.21
N LEU A 77 -16.50 -24.02 -75.07
CA LEU A 77 -17.22 -24.67 -76.15
C LEU A 77 -16.84 -24.01 -77.47
N ILE A 78 -16.13 -24.73 -78.34
CA ILE A 78 -15.66 -24.21 -79.63
C ILE A 78 -16.53 -24.81 -80.73
N ALA A 79 -17.22 -23.98 -81.52
CA ALA A 79 -18.02 -24.43 -82.66
C ALA A 79 -17.25 -24.19 -83.96
N SER A 80 -17.13 -25.21 -84.82
CA SER A 80 -16.37 -25.12 -86.07
C SER A 80 -16.94 -26.03 -87.14
N SER A 81 -16.87 -25.61 -88.40
CA SER A 81 -17.20 -26.42 -89.58
C SER A 81 -16.15 -27.50 -89.85
N SER A 82 -14.89 -27.27 -89.45
CA SER A 82 -13.77 -28.19 -89.61
C SER A 82 -13.14 -28.54 -88.26
N GLU A 83 -13.05 -29.84 -87.98
CA GLU A 83 -12.41 -30.34 -86.76
C GLU A 83 -10.87 -30.17 -86.81
N GLU A 84 -10.26 -30.40 -87.97
CA GLU A 84 -8.80 -30.41 -88.13
C GLU A 84 -8.18 -29.04 -87.85
N THR A 85 -8.83 -27.96 -88.30
CA THR A 85 -8.35 -26.59 -88.11
C THR A 85 -8.27 -26.22 -86.63
N VAL A 86 -9.25 -26.65 -85.83
CA VAL A 86 -9.30 -26.35 -84.39
C VAL A 86 -8.29 -27.20 -83.62
N LEU A 87 -8.18 -28.49 -83.94
CA LEU A 87 -7.22 -29.38 -83.26
C LEU A 87 -5.77 -28.95 -83.51
N ALA A 88 -5.44 -28.48 -84.72
CA ALA A 88 -4.11 -27.97 -85.02
C ALA A 88 -3.75 -26.73 -84.19
N ALA A 89 -4.71 -25.85 -83.93
CA ALA A 89 -4.50 -24.69 -83.04
C ALA A 89 -4.36 -25.12 -81.57
N LEU A 90 -5.13 -26.12 -81.13
CA LEU A 90 -5.10 -26.63 -79.75
C LEU A 90 -3.91 -27.54 -79.43
N GLU A 91 -3.20 -28.05 -80.44
CA GLU A 91 -2.07 -28.98 -80.24
C GLU A 91 -0.94 -28.35 -79.41
N LYS A 92 -0.78 -27.03 -79.46
CA LYS A 92 0.22 -26.28 -78.68
C LYS A 92 -0.29 -25.83 -77.31
N VAL A 93 -1.54 -26.14 -76.98
CA VAL A 93 -2.19 -25.71 -75.74
C VAL A 93 -2.07 -26.81 -74.70
N LYS A 94 -1.67 -26.43 -73.48
CA LYS A 94 -1.61 -27.35 -72.34
C LYS A 94 -3.04 -27.63 -71.83
N LEU A 95 -3.68 -28.68 -72.35
CA LEU A 95 -5.01 -29.13 -71.94
C LEU A 95 -4.91 -30.30 -70.95
N ASN A 96 -4.72 -30.02 -69.67
CA ASN A 96 -4.52 -31.07 -68.66
C ASN A 96 -5.81 -31.88 -68.36
N VAL A 97 -5.73 -32.76 -67.36
CA VAL A 97 -6.86 -33.62 -66.94
C VAL A 97 -8.11 -32.81 -66.54
N ASN A 98 -7.91 -31.61 -66.00
CA ASN A 98 -8.96 -30.75 -65.49
C ASN A 98 -9.53 -29.79 -66.54
N SER A 99 -8.81 -29.50 -67.63
CA SER A 99 -9.24 -28.58 -68.69
C SER A 99 -10.61 -28.95 -69.27
N ASP A 100 -11.52 -28.00 -69.39
CA ASP A 100 -12.88 -28.20 -69.93
C ASP A 100 -13.00 -27.56 -71.32
N VAL A 101 -12.56 -28.29 -72.36
CA VAL A 101 -12.60 -27.82 -73.74
C VAL A 101 -13.36 -28.82 -74.60
N HIS A 102 -14.51 -28.38 -75.12
CA HIS A 102 -15.37 -29.17 -75.98
C HIS A 102 -15.47 -28.55 -77.37
N LEU A 103 -15.35 -29.36 -78.41
CA LEU A 103 -15.46 -28.98 -79.81
C LEU A 103 -16.79 -29.50 -80.37
N VAL A 104 -17.50 -28.63 -81.09
CA VAL A 104 -18.79 -28.93 -81.71
C VAL A 104 -18.64 -28.83 -83.22
N VAL A 105 -18.92 -29.94 -83.92
CA VAL A 105 -18.75 -30.06 -85.38
C VAL A 105 -20.07 -30.54 -86.02
N PRO A 106 -20.54 -29.94 -87.12
CA PRO A 106 -21.76 -30.37 -87.80
C PRO A 106 -21.58 -31.71 -88.53
N LEU A 107 -22.63 -32.53 -88.53
CA LEU A 107 -22.76 -33.76 -89.33
C LEU A 107 -23.79 -33.54 -90.46
N GLU A 108 -23.74 -34.38 -91.51
CA GLU A 108 -24.50 -34.21 -92.76
C GLU A 108 -26.05 -34.14 -92.59
N ASN A 109 -26.61 -34.55 -91.44
CA ASN A 109 -28.05 -34.59 -91.16
C ASN A 109 -28.57 -33.48 -90.22
N GLY A 110 -27.81 -32.39 -90.01
CA GLY A 110 -28.22 -31.27 -89.13
C GLY A 110 -28.05 -31.52 -87.62
N THR A 111 -27.51 -32.68 -87.27
CA THR A 111 -26.99 -33.06 -85.95
C THR A 111 -25.56 -32.55 -85.76
N TYR A 112 -25.18 -32.28 -84.51
CA TYR A 112 -23.84 -31.81 -84.16
C TYR A 112 -23.18 -32.83 -83.25
N THR A 113 -21.93 -33.21 -83.51
CA THR A 113 -21.14 -34.03 -82.59
C THR A 113 -20.43 -33.14 -81.59
N ILE A 114 -20.37 -33.58 -80.33
CA ILE A 114 -19.61 -32.91 -79.27
C ILE A 114 -18.43 -33.79 -78.88
N VAL A 115 -17.24 -33.23 -79.05
CA VAL A 115 -15.95 -33.87 -78.85
C VAL A 115 -15.25 -33.22 -77.67
N ASP A 116 -14.86 -34.04 -76.70
CA ASP A 116 -14.00 -33.63 -75.60
C ASP A 116 -12.53 -33.66 -76.05
N VAL A 117 -11.78 -32.58 -75.80
CA VAL A 117 -10.41 -32.42 -76.27
C VAL A 117 -9.48 -32.15 -75.08
N TYR A 118 -8.47 -33.01 -74.91
CA TYR A 118 -7.52 -32.93 -73.79
C TYR A 118 -6.17 -33.60 -74.09
N ASN A 119 -5.13 -33.24 -73.34
CA ASN A 119 -3.78 -33.79 -73.40
C ASN A 119 -3.12 -33.78 -72.00
N PRO A 120 -3.31 -34.83 -71.19
CA PRO A 120 -2.89 -34.84 -69.79
C PRO A 120 -1.36 -34.93 -69.63
N ALA A 121 -0.64 -35.34 -70.68
CA ALA A 121 0.81 -35.52 -70.69
C ALA A 121 1.54 -34.53 -71.62
N PHE A 122 0.93 -33.37 -71.91
CA PHE A 122 1.48 -32.37 -72.84
C PHE A 122 2.95 -32.01 -72.56
N GLU A 123 3.32 -31.73 -71.30
CA GLU A 123 4.70 -31.38 -70.90
C GLU A 123 5.70 -32.55 -71.01
N HIS A 124 5.21 -33.76 -71.28
CA HIS A 124 5.99 -34.99 -71.42
C HIS A 124 5.87 -35.58 -72.83
N GLY A 125 5.59 -34.73 -73.83
CA GLY A 125 5.49 -35.12 -75.23
C GLY A 125 4.23 -35.92 -75.58
N GLY A 126 3.21 -35.89 -74.73
CA GLY A 126 1.90 -36.48 -75.01
C GLY A 126 1.20 -35.80 -76.18
N LYS A 127 0.39 -36.56 -76.93
CA LYS A 127 -0.39 -36.06 -78.07
C LYS A 127 -1.81 -35.67 -77.64
N LEU A 128 -2.40 -34.72 -78.37
CA LEU A 128 -3.78 -34.29 -78.15
C LEU A 128 -4.74 -35.46 -78.37
N ILE A 129 -5.60 -35.72 -77.38
CA ILE A 129 -6.60 -36.78 -77.38
C ILE A 129 -7.97 -36.13 -77.62
N LYS A 130 -8.73 -36.74 -78.52
CA LYS A 130 -10.11 -36.35 -78.83
C LYS A 130 -11.05 -37.52 -78.57
N LYS A 131 -12.20 -37.24 -77.95
CA LYS A 131 -13.19 -38.27 -77.62
C LYS A 131 -14.60 -37.74 -77.80
N GLU A 132 -15.42 -38.43 -78.59
CA GLU A 132 -16.84 -38.09 -78.72
C GLU A 132 -17.60 -38.38 -77.43
N ILE A 133 -18.24 -37.37 -76.86
CA ILE A 133 -18.98 -37.48 -75.59
C ILE A 133 -20.50 -37.45 -75.77
N GLY A 134 -20.99 -36.99 -76.92
CA GLY A 134 -22.42 -36.94 -77.21
C GLY A 134 -22.74 -36.28 -78.54
N TYR A 135 -24.03 -36.26 -78.87
CA TYR A 135 -24.56 -35.58 -80.05
C TYR A 135 -25.67 -34.64 -79.65
N TYR A 136 -25.84 -33.58 -80.42
CA TYR A 136 -26.87 -32.60 -80.24
C TYR A 136 -27.79 -32.55 -81.45
N ASN A 137 -29.08 -32.82 -81.24
CA ASN A 137 -30.14 -32.64 -82.23
C ASN A 137 -31.08 -31.52 -81.77
N ARG A 138 -31.73 -30.84 -82.73
CA ARG A 138 -32.67 -29.76 -82.42
C ARG A 138 -33.93 -30.26 -81.72
N ASN A 139 -34.39 -31.47 -82.05
CA ASN A 139 -35.62 -32.03 -81.47
C ASN A 139 -35.38 -32.63 -80.09
N ASP A 140 -34.30 -33.40 -79.93
CA ASP A 140 -34.04 -34.21 -78.73
C ASP A 140 -33.08 -33.55 -77.72
N GLY A 141 -32.50 -32.41 -78.09
CA GLY A 141 -31.50 -31.73 -77.27
C GLY A 141 -30.14 -32.45 -77.27
N TYR A 142 -29.37 -32.26 -76.21
CA TYR A 142 -28.06 -32.90 -76.05
C TYR A 142 -28.20 -34.32 -75.50
N ILE A 143 -27.77 -35.29 -76.29
CA ILE A 143 -27.78 -36.70 -75.94
C ILE A 143 -26.36 -37.14 -75.59
N VAL A 144 -26.16 -37.43 -74.30
CA VAL A 144 -24.87 -37.87 -73.75
C VAL A 144 -24.61 -39.33 -74.14
N LYS A 145 -23.48 -39.58 -74.83
CA LYS A 145 -22.98 -40.91 -75.21
C LYS A 145 -22.16 -41.56 -74.09
N ILE A 146 -21.48 -40.75 -73.27
CA ILE A 146 -20.61 -41.24 -72.19
C ILE A 146 -21.09 -40.68 -70.84
N ARG A 147 -21.58 -41.56 -69.95
CA ARG A 147 -21.97 -41.24 -68.57
C ARG A 147 -20.95 -41.79 -67.57
N GLY A 148 -19.72 -41.31 -67.66
CA GLY A 148 -18.60 -41.70 -66.80
C GLY A 148 -17.93 -40.51 -66.15
N ASN A 149 -17.18 -40.74 -65.07
CA ASN A 149 -16.39 -39.67 -64.44
C ASN A 149 -15.26 -39.23 -65.39
N LYS A 150 -15.29 -37.96 -65.79
CA LYS A 150 -14.33 -37.31 -66.69
C LYS A 150 -12.88 -37.58 -66.29
N TYR A 151 -12.54 -37.45 -65.02
CA TYR A 151 -11.16 -37.63 -64.53
C TYR A 151 -10.69 -39.08 -64.66
N TRP A 152 -11.60 -40.03 -64.48
CA TRP A 152 -11.29 -41.45 -64.60
C TRP A 152 -10.94 -41.86 -66.03
N GLU A 153 -11.59 -41.25 -67.02
CA GLU A 153 -11.31 -41.49 -68.43
C GLU A 153 -9.99 -40.83 -68.87
N ARG A 154 -9.65 -39.70 -68.27
CA ARG A 154 -8.48 -38.89 -68.65
C ARG A 154 -7.17 -39.28 -67.94
N ARG A 155 -7.21 -40.23 -66.99
CA ARG A 155 -6.02 -40.70 -66.25
C ARG A 155 -5.01 -41.49 -67.10
N ASN A 156 -5.40 -41.94 -68.28
CA ASN A 156 -4.56 -42.79 -69.10
C ASN A 156 -3.48 -41.96 -69.82
N MET A 157 -2.24 -42.02 -69.32
CA MET A 157 -1.07 -41.35 -69.91
C MET A 157 -0.23 -42.27 -70.82
N THR A 158 -0.80 -43.38 -71.28
CA THR A 158 -0.11 -44.33 -72.18
C THR A 158 0.37 -43.60 -73.44
N GLY A 159 1.68 -43.63 -73.70
CA GLY A 159 2.32 -42.95 -74.83
C GLY A 159 3.18 -41.73 -74.47
N ALA A 160 3.19 -41.29 -73.20
CA ALA A 160 4.10 -40.23 -72.74
C ALA A 160 5.57 -40.68 -72.80
N THR A 161 6.46 -39.83 -73.31
CA THR A 161 7.89 -40.15 -73.47
C THR A 161 8.74 -39.36 -72.48
N PHE A 162 9.40 -40.07 -71.57
CA PHE A 162 10.28 -39.47 -70.57
C PHE A 162 11.74 -39.63 -71.00
N LYS A 163 12.49 -38.51 -71.10
CA LYS A 163 13.93 -38.53 -71.34
C LYS A 163 14.67 -38.39 -70.02
N SER A 164 15.60 -39.29 -69.75
CA SER A 164 16.46 -39.26 -68.56
C SER A 164 17.90 -39.51 -68.96
N ALA A 165 18.84 -38.73 -68.41
CA ALA A 165 20.27 -38.91 -68.57
C ALA A 165 20.92 -39.08 -67.19
N VAL A 166 21.87 -40.01 -67.08
CA VAL A 166 22.60 -40.27 -65.84
C VAL A 166 24.09 -40.28 -66.15
N VAL A 167 24.85 -39.46 -65.44
CA VAL A 167 26.32 -39.44 -65.52
C VAL A 167 26.87 -40.33 -64.41
N ILE A 168 27.73 -41.28 -64.78
CA ILE A 168 28.41 -42.20 -63.86
C ILE A 168 29.92 -42.01 -64.04
N PRO A 169 30.70 -41.75 -62.98
CA PRO A 169 32.16 -41.77 -63.09
C PRO A 169 32.68 -43.20 -63.33
N HIS A 170 33.86 -43.32 -63.93
CA HIS A 170 34.44 -44.57 -64.45
C HIS A 170 34.32 -45.74 -63.45
N LEU A 171 33.79 -46.88 -63.91
CA LEU A 171 33.59 -48.08 -63.10
C LEU A 171 34.70 -49.09 -63.40
N ASP A 172 35.46 -49.48 -62.37
CA ASP A 172 36.51 -50.50 -62.47
C ASP A 172 35.97 -51.94 -62.37
N LYS A 173 34.63 -52.10 -62.31
CA LYS A 173 33.92 -53.39 -62.20
C LYS A 173 32.60 -53.35 -62.99
N PRO A 174 32.02 -54.48 -63.42
CA PRO A 174 30.72 -54.52 -64.09
C PRO A 174 29.63 -53.87 -63.24
N LEU A 175 28.75 -53.08 -63.89
CA LEU A 175 27.70 -52.30 -63.22
C LEU A 175 26.81 -53.16 -62.29
N LYS A 176 26.50 -54.40 -62.70
CA LYS A 176 25.70 -55.32 -61.89
C LYS A 176 26.42 -55.70 -60.59
N GLU A 177 27.73 -55.94 -60.65
CA GLU A 177 28.54 -56.26 -59.48
C GLU A 177 28.72 -55.03 -58.57
N TYR A 178 28.90 -53.84 -59.16
CA TYR A 178 28.95 -52.57 -58.43
C TYR A 178 27.64 -52.26 -57.68
N LEU A 179 26.48 -52.57 -58.25
CA LEU A 179 25.18 -52.39 -57.60
C LEU A 179 24.88 -53.44 -56.51
N SER A 180 25.64 -54.54 -56.45
CA SER A 180 25.41 -55.66 -55.53
C SER A 180 26.34 -55.69 -54.31
N ASN A 181 27.43 -54.89 -54.31
CA ASN A 181 28.50 -54.98 -53.32
C ASN A 181 28.39 -53.86 -52.26
N ASP A 182 28.21 -54.25 -50.99
CA ASP A 182 28.04 -53.34 -49.84
C ASP A 182 29.36 -52.75 -49.30
N GLY A 183 30.51 -53.17 -49.82
CA GLY A 183 31.84 -52.83 -49.29
C GLY A 183 32.24 -51.35 -49.37
N ASN A 184 31.56 -50.54 -50.21
CA ASN A 184 31.85 -49.11 -50.40
C ASN A 184 30.71 -48.20 -49.95
N ARG A 185 30.00 -48.60 -48.88
CA ARG A 185 28.90 -47.85 -48.26
C ARG A 185 29.25 -46.43 -47.83
N ARG A 186 30.54 -46.11 -47.63
CA ARG A 186 31.02 -44.77 -47.27
C ARG A 186 31.11 -43.79 -48.44
N ILE A 187 31.19 -44.26 -49.68
CA ILE A 187 31.41 -43.40 -50.86
C ILE A 187 30.12 -43.27 -51.69
N ASN A 188 29.23 -44.26 -51.65
CA ASN A 188 27.98 -44.23 -52.42
C ASN A 188 26.78 -44.09 -51.48
N SER A 189 26.15 -42.92 -51.50
CA SER A 189 24.95 -42.65 -50.71
C SER A 189 23.74 -43.42 -51.25
N MET A 190 22.78 -43.70 -50.37
CA MET A 190 21.50 -44.41 -50.54
C MET A 190 20.53 -43.76 -51.56
N HIS A 191 21.01 -42.81 -52.37
CA HIS A 191 20.21 -41.93 -53.22
C HIS A 191 19.61 -42.61 -54.47
N ARG A 192 20.19 -43.71 -54.96
CA ARG A 192 19.81 -44.28 -56.28
C ARG A 192 18.46 -44.99 -56.30
N PHE A 193 18.17 -45.81 -55.28
CA PHE A 193 16.85 -46.43 -55.14
C PHE A 193 15.85 -45.48 -54.46
N GLN A 194 16.32 -44.67 -53.49
CA GLN A 194 15.48 -43.72 -52.79
C GLN A 194 14.92 -42.63 -53.70
N THR A 195 15.67 -42.06 -54.65
CA THR A 195 15.14 -40.99 -55.52
C THR A 195 14.02 -41.49 -56.44
N ALA A 196 14.13 -42.73 -56.94
CA ALA A 196 13.09 -43.37 -57.75
C ALA A 196 11.84 -43.68 -56.91
N CYS A 197 12.02 -44.22 -55.70
CA CYS A 197 10.92 -44.42 -54.75
C CYS A 197 10.30 -43.10 -54.29
N VAL A 198 11.09 -42.03 -54.10
CA VAL A 198 10.63 -40.70 -53.69
C VAL A 198 9.82 -40.04 -54.80
N ASN A 199 10.26 -40.09 -56.05
CA ASN A 199 9.46 -39.58 -57.17
C ASN A 199 8.15 -40.37 -57.37
N HIS A 200 8.11 -41.65 -57.00
CA HIS A 200 6.88 -42.45 -57.00
C HIS A 200 6.00 -42.17 -55.77
N CYS A 201 6.62 -41.89 -54.61
CA CYS A 201 5.96 -41.55 -53.36
C CYS A 201 5.37 -40.12 -53.34
N LYS A 202 5.69 -39.29 -54.33
CA LYS A 202 5.09 -37.96 -54.50
C LYS A 202 3.57 -38.02 -54.65
N ASP A 203 3.01 -39.06 -55.25
CA ASP A 203 1.54 -39.13 -55.39
C ASP A 203 0.83 -39.65 -54.12
N PHE A 204 1.56 -39.75 -53.00
CA PHE A 204 1.07 -40.24 -51.70
C PHE A 204 0.95 -39.12 -50.64
N PHE A 205 0.91 -37.86 -51.07
CA PHE A 205 0.79 -36.70 -50.18
C PHE A 205 -0.56 -36.60 -49.50
N ASN A 206 -0.57 -36.79 -48.18
CA ASN A 206 -1.79 -36.65 -47.40
C ASN A 206 -2.19 -35.17 -47.30
N PHE A 207 -3.43 -34.87 -47.68
CA PHE A 207 -4.10 -33.63 -47.33
C PHE A 207 -4.13 -33.49 -45.80
N ARG A 208 -3.54 -32.41 -45.29
CA ARG A 208 -3.64 -32.04 -43.87
C ARG A 208 -4.48 -30.78 -43.78
N SER A 209 -5.69 -30.95 -43.26
CA SER A 209 -6.57 -29.84 -42.88
C SER A 209 -6.73 -29.83 -41.37
N THR A 210 -6.69 -28.63 -40.79
CA THR A 210 -6.77 -28.43 -39.34
C THR A 210 -7.61 -27.19 -39.04
N PHE A 211 -8.25 -27.18 -37.88
CA PHE A 211 -8.76 -25.95 -37.29
C PHE A 211 -7.58 -25.15 -36.79
N ILE A 212 -7.39 -23.94 -37.32
CA ILE A 212 -6.42 -22.97 -36.84
C ILE A 212 -7.18 -21.89 -36.06
N TYR A 213 -6.70 -21.59 -34.85
CA TYR A 213 -7.29 -20.56 -34.00
C TYR A 213 -6.22 -19.91 -33.13
N ARG A 214 -6.49 -18.70 -32.63
CA ARG A 214 -5.60 -18.04 -31.66
C ARG A 214 -5.90 -18.58 -30.26
N ARG A 215 -4.86 -19.09 -29.59
CA ARG A 215 -4.89 -19.54 -28.21
C ARG A 215 -5.36 -18.40 -27.30
N PRO A 216 -6.33 -18.64 -26.42
CA PRO A 216 -6.57 -17.74 -25.30
C PRO A 216 -5.32 -17.72 -24.41
N LYS A 217 -4.75 -16.54 -24.13
CA LYS A 217 -3.45 -16.39 -23.46
C LYS A 217 -3.39 -17.25 -22.17
N PRO A 218 -2.42 -18.18 -22.03
CA PRO A 218 -2.27 -18.98 -20.82
C PRO A 218 -1.83 -18.10 -19.66
N LYS A 219 -2.26 -18.45 -18.44
CA LYS A 219 -1.79 -17.79 -17.23
C LYS A 219 -0.27 -18.01 -17.05
N PRO A 220 0.59 -16.97 -16.94
CA PRO A 220 1.96 -17.11 -16.43
C PRO A 220 2.03 -17.91 -15.13
N LYS A 221 3.14 -18.65 -14.95
CA LYS A 221 3.42 -19.45 -13.74
C LYS A 221 3.36 -18.59 -12.48
N SER A 222 3.02 -19.16 -11.32
CA SER A 222 2.75 -18.40 -10.08
C SER A 222 3.83 -17.40 -9.65
N TYR A 223 5.11 -17.66 -9.95
CA TYR A 223 6.21 -16.74 -9.65
C TYR A 223 6.37 -15.61 -10.69
N GLU A 224 5.96 -15.84 -11.93
CA GLU A 224 6.01 -14.84 -13.01
C GLU A 224 4.98 -13.72 -12.80
N ILE A 225 3.89 -14.02 -12.08
CA ILE A 225 2.84 -13.07 -11.66
C ILE A 225 3.43 -11.92 -10.83
N PHE A 226 4.43 -12.21 -10.01
CA PHE A 226 5.03 -11.21 -9.12
C PHE A 226 6.18 -10.41 -9.77
N LEU A 227 6.77 -10.92 -10.86
CA LEU A 227 8.00 -10.34 -11.44
C LEU A 227 7.76 -9.56 -12.74
N LYS A 228 6.68 -9.84 -13.48
CA LYS A 228 6.43 -9.32 -14.83
C LYS A 228 5.45 -8.15 -15.01
N PRO A 229 4.78 -7.53 -14.02
CA PRO A 229 3.80 -6.48 -14.33
C PRO A 229 4.40 -5.17 -14.87
N LEU A 230 5.69 -4.90 -14.63
CA LEU A 230 6.38 -3.68 -15.08
C LEU A 230 7.53 -4.00 -16.04
N GLU A 231 7.74 -3.17 -17.07
CA GLU A 231 8.85 -3.34 -18.01
C GLU A 231 10.20 -3.14 -17.29
N THR A 232 11.27 -3.78 -17.78
CA THR A 232 12.63 -3.59 -17.20
C THR A 232 13.01 -2.11 -17.13
N GLN A 233 12.56 -1.29 -18.09
CA GLN A 233 12.77 0.16 -18.07
C GLN A 233 12.07 0.84 -16.89
N VAL A 234 10.87 0.38 -16.51
CA VAL A 234 10.12 0.90 -15.36
C VAL A 234 10.76 0.44 -14.06
N TRP A 235 11.24 -0.80 -13.97
CA TRP A 235 12.02 -1.27 -12.81
C TRP A 235 13.33 -0.51 -12.62
N ILE A 236 14.05 -0.24 -13.72
CA ILE A 236 15.25 0.59 -13.71
C ILE A 236 14.87 2.02 -13.29
N SER A 237 13.76 2.56 -13.81
CA SER A 237 13.28 3.90 -13.45
C SER A 237 12.93 3.98 -11.96
N ILE A 238 12.19 3.00 -11.42
CA ILE A 238 11.88 2.91 -9.98
C ILE A 238 13.17 2.83 -9.15
N SER A 239 14.15 2.05 -9.57
CA SER A 239 15.44 1.93 -8.87
C SER A 239 16.23 3.23 -8.88
N VAL A 240 16.31 3.90 -10.04
CA VAL A 240 16.94 5.23 -10.18
C VAL A 240 16.20 6.26 -9.33
N ILE A 241 14.87 6.20 -9.31
CA ILE A 241 14.03 7.11 -8.52
C ILE A 241 14.18 6.87 -7.04
N MET A 242 14.29 5.62 -6.58
CA MET A 242 14.59 5.34 -5.17
C MET A 242 15.92 5.96 -4.75
N VAL A 243 16.93 5.92 -5.62
CA VAL A 243 18.22 6.59 -5.38
C VAL A 243 18.03 8.11 -5.34
N VAL A 244 17.29 8.69 -6.29
CA VAL A 244 17.01 10.13 -6.34
C VAL A 244 16.20 10.59 -5.12
N ILE A 245 15.18 9.84 -4.70
CA ILE A 245 14.39 10.07 -3.49
C ILE A 245 15.32 10.02 -2.27
N THR A 246 16.16 9.00 -2.16
CA THR A 246 17.10 8.86 -1.03
C THR A 246 18.08 10.04 -0.97
N ILE A 247 18.62 10.49 -2.11
CA ILE A 247 19.50 11.66 -2.19
C ILE A 247 18.75 12.95 -1.84
N THR A 248 17.52 13.11 -2.34
CA THR A 248 16.68 14.28 -2.07
C THR A 248 16.30 14.36 -0.59
N LEU A 249 15.85 13.25 -0.01
CA LEU A 249 15.59 13.11 1.41
C LEU A 249 16.87 13.33 2.22
N LYS A 250 18.05 12.87 1.75
CA LYS A 250 19.35 13.15 2.39
C LYS A 250 19.63 14.65 2.45
N ILE A 251 19.38 15.38 1.36
CA ILE A 251 19.58 16.84 1.32
C ILE A 251 18.60 17.54 2.25
N ILE A 252 17.32 17.17 2.22
CA ILE A 252 16.27 17.75 3.05
C ILE A 252 16.53 17.47 4.54
N PHE A 253 16.75 16.21 4.92
CA PHE A 253 16.98 15.78 6.30
C PHE A 253 18.31 16.32 6.84
N ARG A 254 19.36 16.43 6.01
CA ARG A 254 20.62 17.08 6.40
C ARG A 254 20.43 18.56 6.68
N ASN A 255 19.63 19.26 5.87
CA ASN A 255 19.31 20.65 6.10
C ASN A 255 18.39 20.84 7.31
N GLU A 256 17.45 19.92 7.54
CA GLU A 256 16.61 19.88 8.75
C GLU A 256 17.49 19.74 10.02
N LEU A 257 18.49 18.85 9.99
CA LEU A 257 19.50 18.72 11.04
C LEU A 257 20.39 19.98 11.19
N SER A 258 20.69 20.67 10.10
CA SER A 258 21.49 21.91 10.13
C SER A 258 20.70 23.11 10.66
N VAL A 259 19.38 23.14 10.44
CA VAL A 259 18.46 24.19 10.89
C VAL A 259 18.04 23.96 12.35
N ARG A 260 18.01 22.70 12.81
CA ARG A 260 17.69 22.32 14.20
C ARG A 260 18.73 21.33 14.74
N PRO A 261 19.81 21.79 15.38
CA PRO A 261 20.76 20.89 16.01
C PRO A 261 20.13 20.20 17.23
N LYS A 262 20.02 18.86 17.15
CA LYS A 262 19.81 17.85 18.21
C LYS A 262 18.95 18.26 19.43
N ARG A 263 17.68 17.86 19.39
CA ARG A 263 16.88 17.42 20.56
C ARG A 263 16.59 15.93 20.40
N ASN A 264 16.53 15.19 21.50
CA ASN A 264 16.37 13.73 21.55
C ASN A 264 15.26 13.20 20.63
N GLY A 265 15.57 12.10 19.94
CA GLY A 265 14.88 11.61 18.75
C GLY A 265 15.75 11.87 17.53
N SER A 266 16.86 11.15 17.40
CA SER A 266 17.76 11.28 16.26
C SER A 266 16.98 10.97 14.98
N ILE A 267 16.67 12.02 14.21
CA ILE A 267 16.46 11.86 12.77
C ILE A 267 17.80 11.38 12.25
N ASP A 268 17.95 10.07 12.14
CA ASP A 268 19.15 9.47 11.60
C ASP A 268 19.19 9.82 10.11
N SER A 269 20.07 10.72 9.71
CA SER A 269 20.27 11.01 8.28
C SER A 269 21.22 10.01 7.62
N SER A 270 21.64 8.95 8.31
CA SER A 270 22.51 7.92 7.73
C SER A 270 21.93 7.42 6.42
N TRP A 271 22.82 7.10 5.48
CA TRP A 271 22.40 6.53 4.20
C TRP A 271 21.61 5.24 4.39
N SER A 272 21.96 4.45 5.41
CA SER A 272 21.23 3.25 5.84
C SER A 272 19.80 3.56 6.28
N PHE A 273 19.60 4.58 7.12
CA PHE A 273 18.26 4.93 7.58
C PHE A 273 17.38 5.44 6.44
N LEU A 274 17.90 6.36 5.61
CA LEU A 274 17.13 6.91 4.50
C LEU A 274 16.78 5.87 3.44
N PHE A 275 17.68 4.90 3.24
CA PHE A 275 17.41 3.73 2.42
C PHE A 275 16.29 2.87 3.02
N LEU A 276 16.36 2.55 4.32
CA LEU A 276 15.31 1.79 5.03
C LEU A 276 13.98 2.54 5.10
N PHE A 277 14.00 3.87 5.20
CA PHE A 277 12.80 4.72 5.17
C PHE A 277 12.13 4.66 3.79
N THR A 278 12.92 4.79 2.72
CA THR A 278 12.42 4.71 1.34
C THR A 278 11.90 3.30 1.04
N LEU A 279 12.61 2.27 1.50
CA LEU A 279 12.19 0.88 1.39
C LEU A 279 10.92 0.61 2.21
N GLY A 280 10.82 1.13 3.43
CA GLY A 280 9.65 1.03 4.29
C GLY A 280 8.41 1.68 3.66
N ALA A 281 8.56 2.86 3.07
CA ALA A 281 7.50 3.53 2.33
C ALA A 281 7.03 2.70 1.12
N PHE A 282 7.95 2.04 0.41
CA PHE A 282 7.62 1.13 -0.69
C PHE A 282 6.90 -0.14 -0.21
N CYS A 283 7.27 -0.63 0.97
CA CYS A 283 6.61 -1.73 1.66
C CYS A 283 5.31 -1.32 2.39
N GLN A 284 4.83 -0.08 2.20
CA GLN A 284 3.66 0.48 2.88
C GLN A 284 3.72 0.42 4.41
N GLN A 285 4.93 0.39 4.97
CA GLN A 285 5.11 0.44 6.41
C GLN A 285 5.14 1.90 6.87
N GLY A 286 4.51 2.14 8.02
CA GLY A 286 4.59 3.43 8.68
C GLY A 286 6.04 3.74 9.05
N ALA A 287 6.43 5.01 8.94
CA ALA A 287 7.70 5.47 9.49
C ALA A 287 7.50 5.85 10.95
N THR A 288 8.41 5.39 11.82
CA THR A 288 8.46 5.81 13.24
C THR A 288 8.93 7.26 13.40
N CYS A 289 9.47 7.86 12.33
CA CYS A 289 9.90 9.26 12.32
C CYS A 289 8.90 10.13 11.54
N TYR A 290 8.54 11.26 12.13
CA TYR A 290 7.66 12.25 11.52
C TYR A 290 8.46 13.49 11.11
N PRO A 291 8.52 13.83 9.80
CA PRO A 291 9.22 15.03 9.35
C PRO A 291 8.57 16.30 9.90
N LYS A 292 9.37 17.24 10.42
CA LYS A 292 8.87 18.42 11.13
C LYS A 292 8.79 19.68 10.26
N LEU A 293 9.58 19.78 9.18
CA LEU A 293 9.54 20.91 8.24
C LEU A 293 8.46 20.72 7.16
N PHE A 294 7.96 21.82 6.59
CA PHE A 294 6.98 21.73 5.49
C PHE A 294 7.61 21.10 4.26
N SER A 295 8.86 21.43 3.94
CA SER A 295 9.59 20.80 2.83
C SER A 295 9.72 19.28 3.01
N SER A 296 10.05 18.81 4.22
CA SER A 296 10.18 17.37 4.52
C SER A 296 8.84 16.65 4.58
N ARG A 297 7.77 17.31 5.04
CA ARG A 297 6.40 16.77 4.98
C ARG A 297 5.89 16.63 3.55
N ILE A 298 6.08 17.66 2.72
CA ILE A 298 5.69 17.62 1.30
C ILE A 298 6.46 16.50 0.59
N ALA A 299 7.78 16.42 0.77
CA ALA A 299 8.58 15.34 0.17
C ALA A 299 8.08 13.94 0.60
N SER A 300 7.86 13.72 1.90
CA SER A 300 7.40 12.42 2.40
C SER A 300 5.98 12.05 1.97
N VAL A 301 5.05 13.00 1.90
CA VAL A 301 3.68 12.77 1.41
C VAL A 301 3.69 12.39 -0.06
N PHE A 302 4.43 13.10 -0.90
CA PHE A 302 4.49 12.78 -2.33
C PHE A 302 5.25 11.47 -2.62
N VAL A 303 6.26 11.13 -1.82
CA VAL A 303 6.92 9.81 -1.87
C VAL A 303 5.94 8.71 -1.47
N PHE A 304 5.17 8.89 -0.39
CA PHE A 304 4.20 7.90 0.07
C PHE A 304 3.03 7.75 -0.91
N LEU A 305 2.52 8.85 -1.48
CA LEU A 305 1.51 8.83 -2.53
C LEU A 305 2.02 8.11 -3.78
N PHE A 306 3.27 8.34 -4.19
CA PHE A 306 3.89 7.63 -5.30
C PHE A 306 4.01 6.13 -5.02
N CYS A 307 4.46 5.73 -3.82
CA CYS A 307 4.52 4.32 -3.41
C CYS A 307 3.13 3.67 -3.33
N ILE A 308 2.11 4.39 -2.84
CA ILE A 308 0.72 3.93 -2.87
C ILE A 308 0.24 3.75 -4.31
N LEU A 309 0.50 4.70 -5.20
CA LEU A 309 0.09 4.60 -6.60
C LEU A 309 0.76 3.40 -7.28
N ILE A 310 2.05 3.15 -7.02
CA ILE A 310 2.75 1.94 -7.50
C ILE A 310 2.07 0.68 -6.96
N TYR A 311 1.81 0.64 -5.65
CA TYR A 311 1.20 -0.53 -5.02
C TYR A 311 -0.23 -0.78 -5.51
N GLN A 312 -1.05 0.27 -5.62
CA GLN A 312 -2.42 0.18 -6.10
C GLN A 312 -2.46 -0.26 -7.56
N PHE A 313 -1.56 0.27 -8.38
CA PHE A 313 -1.44 -0.14 -9.77
C PHE A 313 -0.98 -1.60 -9.92
N TYR A 314 -0.02 -2.02 -9.09
CA TYR A 314 0.45 -3.40 -9.00
C TYR A 314 -0.64 -4.36 -8.49
N SER A 315 -1.34 -3.98 -7.42
CA SER A 315 -2.44 -4.73 -6.81
C SER A 315 -3.64 -4.85 -7.75
N ALA A 316 -4.05 -3.74 -8.39
CA ALA A 316 -5.12 -3.75 -9.40
C ALA A 316 -4.77 -4.65 -10.59
N SER A 317 -3.51 -4.65 -11.03
CA SER A 317 -3.03 -5.54 -12.09
C SER A 317 -3.09 -7.02 -11.66
N ILE A 318 -2.74 -7.34 -10.41
CA ILE A 318 -2.86 -8.69 -9.85
C ILE A 318 -4.33 -9.11 -9.71
N VAL A 319 -5.19 -8.25 -9.14
CA VAL A 319 -6.60 -8.55 -8.90
C VAL A 319 -7.34 -8.72 -10.23
N SER A 320 -7.16 -7.80 -11.18
CA SER A 320 -7.73 -7.92 -12.52
C SER A 320 -7.33 -9.24 -13.19
N TYR A 321 -6.13 -9.73 -12.93
CA TYR A 321 -5.63 -10.99 -13.48
C TYR A 321 -6.12 -12.24 -12.71
N LEU A 322 -6.26 -12.16 -11.39
CA LEU A 322 -6.86 -13.22 -10.57
C LEU A 322 -8.34 -13.42 -10.89
N LEU A 323 -9.05 -12.34 -11.24
CA LEU A 323 -10.44 -12.34 -11.69
C LEU A 323 -10.61 -12.82 -13.15
N MET A 324 -9.53 -13.03 -13.92
CA MET A 324 -9.64 -13.66 -15.25
C MET A 324 -9.91 -15.15 -15.10
N ASP A 325 -10.97 -15.63 -15.77
CA ASP A 325 -11.30 -17.06 -15.84
C ASP A 325 -10.11 -17.88 -16.39
N PRO A 326 -9.87 -19.10 -15.87
CA PRO A 326 -8.79 -19.95 -16.39
C PRO A 326 -9.09 -20.34 -17.85
N PRO A 327 -8.11 -20.22 -18.78
CA PRO A 327 -8.32 -20.62 -20.16
C PRO A 327 -8.55 -22.13 -20.24
N ARG A 328 -9.73 -22.55 -20.71
CA ARG A 328 -10.01 -23.96 -21.03
C ARG A 328 -9.14 -24.35 -22.23
N THR A 329 -8.25 -25.32 -22.07
CA THR A 329 -7.42 -25.82 -23.17
C THR A 329 -8.30 -26.60 -24.16
N ILE A 330 -8.32 -26.18 -25.43
CA ILE A 330 -9.12 -26.83 -26.47
C ILE A 330 -8.22 -27.83 -27.20
N ASN A 331 -8.29 -29.11 -26.85
CA ASN A 331 -7.37 -30.13 -27.37
C ASN A 331 -8.01 -31.05 -28.42
N ASN A 332 -9.34 -31.16 -28.41
CA ASN A 332 -10.09 -32.06 -29.28
C ASN A 332 -11.34 -31.35 -29.84
N LEU A 333 -12.06 -32.03 -30.73
CA LEU A 333 -13.23 -31.48 -31.40
C LEU A 333 -14.37 -31.19 -30.40
N ARG A 334 -14.53 -32.01 -29.37
CA ARG A 334 -15.52 -31.83 -28.31
C ARG A 334 -15.27 -30.56 -27.50
N ASP A 335 -14.03 -30.32 -27.09
CA ASP A 335 -13.63 -29.09 -26.40
C ASP A 335 -13.92 -27.86 -27.27
N LEU A 336 -13.74 -27.98 -28.60
CA LEU A 336 -14.02 -26.89 -29.53
C LEU A 336 -15.52 -26.61 -29.64
N VAL A 337 -16.36 -27.66 -29.64
CA VAL A 337 -17.83 -27.53 -29.58
C VAL A 337 -18.25 -26.83 -28.29
N ASP A 338 -17.68 -27.20 -27.15
CA ASP A 338 -18.04 -26.65 -25.84
C ASP A 338 -17.37 -25.29 -25.53
N SER A 339 -16.50 -24.78 -26.41
CA SER A 339 -15.82 -23.48 -26.27
C SER A 339 -16.67 -22.28 -26.73
N ASP A 340 -16.26 -21.07 -26.37
CA ASP A 340 -16.91 -19.83 -26.85
C ASP A 340 -16.45 -19.40 -28.25
N LEU A 341 -15.53 -20.14 -28.88
CA LEU A 341 -15.04 -19.79 -30.22
C LEU A 341 -16.11 -20.02 -31.29
N ARG A 342 -16.29 -19.03 -32.16
CA ARG A 342 -17.04 -19.20 -33.40
C ARG A 342 -16.23 -20.03 -34.39
N VAL A 343 -16.89 -20.84 -35.21
CA VAL A 343 -16.22 -21.81 -36.09
C VAL A 343 -16.60 -21.57 -37.54
N GLY A 344 -15.63 -21.63 -38.44
CA GLY A 344 -15.83 -21.60 -39.89
C GLY A 344 -15.00 -22.66 -40.61
N ILE A 345 -15.38 -22.97 -41.84
CA ILE A 345 -14.76 -24.05 -42.63
C ILE A 345 -14.43 -23.56 -44.03
N GLU A 346 -13.35 -24.06 -44.61
CA GLU A 346 -12.97 -23.78 -45.99
C GLU A 346 -14.05 -24.25 -46.96
N ASP A 347 -14.42 -23.39 -47.91
CA ASP A 347 -15.46 -23.70 -48.91
C ASP A 347 -14.93 -24.63 -50.03
N ILE A 348 -14.65 -25.88 -49.67
CA ILE A 348 -14.23 -26.95 -50.57
C ILE A 348 -15.19 -28.14 -50.54
N LEU A 349 -15.29 -28.83 -51.69
CA LEU A 349 -16.24 -29.92 -51.88
C LEU A 349 -16.06 -31.06 -50.86
N ILE A 350 -14.82 -31.34 -50.47
CA ILE A 350 -14.48 -32.43 -49.54
C ILE A 350 -15.04 -32.17 -48.14
N ASP A 351 -14.93 -30.94 -47.63
CA ASP A 351 -15.42 -30.56 -46.32
C ASP A 351 -16.95 -30.53 -46.29
N ARG A 352 -17.59 -30.01 -47.35
CA ARG A 352 -19.05 -30.06 -47.50
C ARG A 352 -19.58 -31.49 -47.50
N ASN A 353 -18.91 -32.40 -48.22
CA ASN A 353 -19.33 -33.80 -48.28
C ASN A 353 -19.01 -34.57 -46.99
N TYR A 354 -17.95 -34.19 -46.26
CA TYR A 354 -17.58 -34.83 -45.01
C TYR A 354 -18.71 -34.74 -43.97
N PHE A 355 -19.30 -33.57 -43.75
CA PHE A 355 -20.40 -33.42 -42.77
C PHE A 355 -21.68 -34.14 -43.16
N VAL A 356 -21.89 -34.40 -44.45
CA VAL A 356 -23.03 -35.18 -44.95
C VAL A 356 -22.83 -36.68 -44.69
N GLN A 357 -21.60 -37.17 -44.74
CA GLN A 357 -21.28 -38.61 -44.71
C GLN A 357 -20.67 -39.09 -43.40
N THR A 358 -20.18 -38.20 -42.54
CA THR A 358 -19.48 -38.57 -41.31
C THR A 358 -20.40 -39.23 -40.30
N THR A 359 -19.89 -40.23 -39.58
CA THR A 359 -20.55 -40.89 -38.45
C THR A 359 -19.99 -40.43 -37.11
N ASP A 360 -19.07 -39.45 -37.10
CA ASP A 360 -18.45 -38.94 -35.88
C ASP A 360 -19.43 -38.03 -35.10
N PRO A 361 -19.82 -38.40 -33.86
CA PRO A 361 -20.79 -37.64 -33.09
C PRO A 361 -20.34 -36.21 -32.77
N ASP A 362 -19.03 -35.98 -32.58
CA ASP A 362 -18.51 -34.64 -32.24
C ASP A 362 -18.50 -33.73 -33.47
N ALA A 363 -18.21 -34.27 -34.66
CA ALA A 363 -18.27 -33.53 -35.92
C ALA A 363 -19.71 -33.18 -36.31
N ILE A 364 -20.67 -34.09 -36.07
CA ILE A 364 -22.10 -33.83 -36.25
C ILE A 364 -22.57 -32.73 -35.28
N SER A 365 -22.13 -32.80 -34.02
CA SER A 365 -22.45 -31.78 -33.01
C SER A 365 -21.91 -30.42 -33.42
N LEU A 366 -20.65 -30.34 -33.85
CA LEU A 366 -20.00 -29.12 -34.33
C LEU A 366 -20.76 -28.50 -35.51
N TYR A 367 -21.14 -29.33 -36.49
CA TYR A 367 -21.89 -28.87 -37.65
C TYR A 367 -23.19 -28.21 -37.24
N ARG A 368 -24.01 -28.89 -36.42
CA ARG A 368 -25.32 -28.40 -36.00
C ARG A 368 -25.25 -27.16 -35.11
N THR A 369 -24.32 -27.13 -34.16
CA THR A 369 -24.27 -26.03 -33.15
C THR A 369 -23.51 -24.80 -33.62
N LYS A 370 -22.52 -24.93 -34.52
CA LYS A 370 -21.63 -23.81 -34.85
C LYS A 370 -21.51 -23.46 -36.33
N ILE A 371 -21.95 -24.32 -37.25
CA ILE A 371 -21.76 -24.15 -38.70
C ILE A 371 -23.09 -24.02 -39.46
N GLU A 372 -24.12 -24.78 -39.05
CA GLU A 372 -25.45 -24.81 -39.67
C GLU A 372 -26.34 -23.63 -39.23
N GLU A 373 -26.29 -23.22 -37.95
CA GLU A 373 -27.07 -22.07 -37.44
C GLU A 373 -26.34 -20.72 -37.62
N PRO A 374 -26.91 -19.73 -38.35
CA PRO A 374 -26.17 -18.56 -38.79
C PRO A 374 -26.30 -17.37 -37.82
N PHE A 375 -25.19 -16.97 -37.21
CA PHE A 375 -24.99 -15.55 -36.88
C PHE A 375 -24.68 -14.81 -38.20
N ASN A 376 -25.68 -14.17 -38.82
CA ASN A 376 -25.59 -13.24 -39.96
C ASN A 376 -25.54 -13.79 -41.41
N ASN A 377 -26.52 -14.59 -41.85
CA ASN A 377 -26.84 -14.86 -43.28
C ASN A 377 -25.71 -15.40 -44.20
N ASN A 378 -24.51 -15.64 -43.69
CA ASN A 378 -23.41 -16.28 -44.42
C ASN A 378 -23.38 -17.76 -44.02
N SER A 379 -23.30 -18.66 -45.01
CA SER A 379 -23.01 -20.07 -44.76
C SER A 379 -21.70 -20.16 -43.98
N GLY A 380 -21.58 -21.03 -42.97
CA GLY A 380 -20.34 -21.22 -42.17
C GLY A 380 -19.10 -21.68 -42.97
N PHE A 381 -19.13 -21.55 -44.29
CA PHE A 381 -18.08 -21.82 -45.26
C PHE A 381 -17.48 -20.51 -45.77
N TYR A 382 -16.16 -20.38 -45.71
CA TYR A 382 -15.42 -19.17 -46.07
C TYR A 382 -14.28 -19.51 -47.02
N LEU A 383 -13.87 -18.52 -47.83
CA LEU A 383 -12.61 -18.59 -48.57
C LEU A 383 -11.42 -18.51 -47.59
N PRO A 384 -10.26 -19.13 -47.90
CA PRO A 384 -9.12 -19.18 -47.00
C PRO A 384 -8.65 -17.83 -46.47
N ASN A 385 -8.61 -16.80 -47.33
CA ASN A 385 -8.22 -15.44 -46.96
C ASN A 385 -9.20 -14.81 -45.95
N VAL A 386 -10.50 -14.96 -46.15
CA VAL A 386 -11.54 -14.41 -45.27
C VAL A 386 -11.56 -15.14 -43.94
N GLY A 387 -11.48 -16.48 -43.96
CA GLY A 387 -11.47 -17.29 -42.75
C GLY A 387 -10.24 -17.03 -41.87
N LEU A 388 -9.05 -16.90 -42.47
CA LEU A 388 -7.82 -16.57 -41.75
C LEU A 388 -7.80 -15.13 -41.24
N GLU A 389 -8.43 -14.18 -41.95
CA GLU A 389 -8.62 -12.82 -41.43
C GLU A 389 -9.50 -12.80 -40.17
N LEU A 390 -10.55 -13.63 -40.11
CA LEU A 390 -11.35 -13.80 -38.90
C LEU A 390 -10.54 -14.43 -37.75
N VAL A 391 -9.66 -15.40 -38.04
CA VAL A 391 -8.73 -15.96 -37.05
C VAL A 391 -7.75 -14.90 -36.54
N LYS A 392 -7.25 -14.04 -37.44
CA LYS A 392 -6.36 -12.92 -37.08
C LYS A 392 -7.02 -11.97 -36.07
N ASN A 393 -8.32 -11.68 -36.24
CA ASN A 393 -9.08 -10.82 -35.34
C ASN A 393 -9.38 -11.44 -33.96
N GLY A 394 -9.23 -12.76 -33.80
CA GLY A 394 -9.45 -13.48 -32.54
C GLY A 394 -10.91 -13.89 -32.30
N GLY A 395 -11.13 -14.88 -31.42
CA GLY A 395 -12.46 -15.41 -31.11
C GLY A 395 -13.08 -16.30 -32.20
N PHE A 396 -12.28 -16.73 -33.18
CA PHE A 396 -12.71 -17.54 -34.33
C PHE A 396 -11.72 -18.70 -34.58
N ALA A 397 -12.25 -19.88 -34.90
CA ALA A 397 -11.50 -21.06 -35.31
C ALA A 397 -11.88 -21.46 -36.74
N PHE A 398 -10.90 -21.63 -37.61
CA PHE A 398 -11.12 -21.85 -39.03
C PHE A 398 -10.49 -23.16 -39.51
N HIS A 399 -11.31 -24.06 -40.08
CA HIS A 399 -10.83 -25.28 -40.71
C HIS A 399 -10.34 -24.99 -42.13
N VAL A 400 -9.08 -25.31 -42.42
CA VAL A 400 -8.45 -25.02 -43.72
C VAL A 400 -7.31 -26.00 -44.01
N GLU A 401 -7.06 -26.25 -45.29
CA GLU A 401 -5.88 -27.00 -45.72
C GLU A 401 -4.58 -26.24 -45.37
N THR A 402 -3.67 -26.91 -44.67
CA THR A 402 -2.42 -26.29 -44.18
C THR A 402 -1.48 -25.81 -45.30
N SER A 403 -1.53 -26.43 -46.48
CA SER A 403 -0.76 -26.02 -47.66
C SER A 403 -1.19 -24.65 -48.21
N THR A 404 -2.48 -24.34 -48.10
CA THR A 404 -3.08 -23.05 -48.43
C THR A 404 -2.93 -22.05 -47.29
N ALA A 405 -3.11 -22.51 -46.05
CA ALA A 405 -3.16 -21.63 -44.90
C ALA A 405 -1.80 -21.06 -44.50
N TYR A 406 -0.74 -21.88 -44.46
CA TYR A 406 0.56 -21.44 -43.94
C TYR A 406 1.20 -20.31 -44.76
N PRO A 407 1.21 -20.32 -46.12
CA PRO A 407 1.71 -19.19 -46.89
C PRO A 407 0.93 -17.90 -46.61
N ILE A 408 -0.40 -17.98 -46.49
CA ILE A 408 -1.24 -16.82 -46.17
C ILE A 408 -0.90 -16.31 -44.75
N ILE A 409 -0.70 -17.20 -43.80
CA ILE A 409 -0.32 -16.85 -42.42
C ILE A 409 1.06 -16.18 -42.41
N GLU A 410 2.06 -16.74 -43.10
CA GLU A 410 3.40 -16.15 -43.19
C GLU A 410 3.40 -14.76 -43.83
N GLU A 411 2.49 -14.51 -44.78
CA GLU A 411 2.36 -13.21 -45.46
C GLU A 411 1.54 -12.19 -44.65
N THR A 412 0.50 -12.63 -43.95
CA THR A 412 -0.52 -11.72 -43.38
C THR A 412 -0.50 -11.61 -41.84
N PHE A 413 0.13 -12.55 -41.13
CA PHE A 413 0.23 -12.54 -39.67
C PHE A 413 1.60 -12.02 -39.24
N SER A 414 1.64 -11.22 -38.17
CA SER A 414 2.90 -10.86 -37.53
C SER A 414 3.52 -12.07 -36.82
N ASN A 415 4.84 -12.03 -36.59
CA ASN A 415 5.54 -13.09 -35.86
C ASN A 415 4.93 -13.38 -34.47
N GLU A 416 4.38 -12.36 -33.80
CA GLU A 416 3.66 -12.50 -32.52
C GLU A 416 2.36 -13.28 -32.68
N LEU A 417 1.54 -12.93 -33.67
CA LEU A 417 0.27 -13.60 -33.93
C LEU A 417 0.50 -15.06 -34.34
N ILE A 418 1.56 -15.35 -35.09
CA ILE A 418 1.97 -16.73 -35.44
C ILE A 418 2.26 -17.55 -34.18
N CYS A 419 2.88 -16.96 -33.15
CA CYS A 419 3.17 -17.63 -31.88
C CYS A 419 1.93 -17.94 -31.02
N GLU A 420 0.80 -17.29 -31.31
CA GLU A 420 -0.46 -17.51 -30.62
C GLU A 420 -1.34 -18.57 -31.30
N LEU A 421 -0.99 -19.07 -32.48
CA LEU A 421 -1.82 -20.04 -33.20
C LEU A 421 -1.71 -21.45 -32.61
N GLU A 422 -2.87 -22.09 -32.39
CA GLU A 422 -3.00 -23.51 -32.07
C GLU A 422 -3.80 -24.23 -33.16
N GLU A 423 -3.56 -25.54 -33.27
CA GLU A 423 -4.16 -26.39 -34.30
C GLU A 423 -4.87 -27.59 -33.68
N ILE A 424 -6.14 -27.80 -34.06
CA ILE A 424 -6.89 -29.02 -33.73
C ILE A 424 -7.18 -29.77 -35.03
N LYS A 425 -6.93 -31.07 -35.03
CA LYS A 425 -7.22 -31.92 -36.19
C LYS A 425 -8.68 -32.34 -36.16
N MET A 426 -9.37 -32.12 -37.28
CA MET A 426 -10.76 -32.53 -37.45
C MET A 426 -10.88 -34.05 -37.72
N TYR A 427 -10.02 -34.60 -38.56
CA TYR A 427 -9.96 -36.03 -38.84
C TYR A 427 -8.52 -36.55 -38.80
N LYS A 428 -8.36 -37.86 -38.51
CA LYS A 428 -7.04 -38.51 -38.51
C LYS A 428 -6.45 -38.45 -39.92
N ILE A 429 -5.15 -38.15 -40.00
CA ILE A 429 -4.38 -38.21 -41.23
C ILE A 429 -4.47 -39.64 -41.79
N GLN A 430 -5.23 -39.83 -42.87
CA GLN A 430 -5.33 -41.12 -43.55
C GLN A 430 -4.22 -41.21 -44.60
N PRO A 431 -3.38 -42.26 -44.60
CA PRO A 431 -2.44 -42.49 -45.69
C PRO A 431 -3.22 -42.77 -46.98
N MET A 432 -2.96 -42.00 -48.05
CA MET A 432 -3.50 -42.34 -49.37
C MET A 432 -2.93 -43.70 -49.81
N HIS A 433 -3.80 -44.65 -50.15
CA HIS A 433 -3.41 -46.01 -50.51
C HIS A 433 -2.91 -46.09 -51.96
N THR A 434 -1.94 -46.97 -52.22
CA THR A 434 -1.53 -47.28 -53.59
C THR A 434 -2.67 -48.01 -54.30
N ASN A 435 -3.14 -47.49 -55.43
CA ASN A 435 -4.14 -48.16 -56.25
C ASN A 435 -3.51 -49.34 -57.02
N LEU A 436 -3.46 -50.52 -56.39
CA LEU A 436 -3.07 -51.78 -57.04
C LEU A 436 -4.31 -52.66 -57.22
N GLN A 437 -4.35 -53.41 -58.33
CA GLN A 437 -5.32 -54.50 -58.46
C GLN A 437 -5.12 -55.51 -57.32
N LYS A 438 -6.21 -56.03 -56.74
CA LYS A 438 -6.19 -56.97 -55.59
C LYS A 438 -5.26 -58.16 -55.78
N THR A 439 -5.06 -58.59 -57.03
CA THR A 439 -4.24 -59.74 -57.45
C THR A 439 -2.84 -59.37 -57.94
N SER A 440 -2.41 -58.12 -57.82
CA SER A 440 -1.09 -57.69 -58.29
C SER A 440 0.02 -58.47 -57.56
N PRO A 441 0.95 -59.14 -58.28
CA PRO A 441 2.06 -59.86 -57.67
C PRO A 441 3.05 -58.90 -56.96
N PHE A 442 2.96 -57.60 -57.24
CA PHE A 442 3.78 -56.57 -56.60
C PHE A 442 3.18 -56.05 -55.30
N LYS A 443 1.97 -56.46 -54.92
CA LYS A 443 1.27 -55.97 -53.72
C LYS A 443 2.08 -56.21 -52.45
N ASP A 444 2.53 -57.44 -52.22
CA ASP A 444 3.25 -57.79 -50.99
C ASP A 444 4.66 -57.18 -50.99
N MET A 445 5.30 -57.12 -52.15
CA MET A 445 6.59 -56.45 -52.31
C MET A 445 6.49 -54.95 -52.01
N LEU A 446 5.48 -54.25 -52.55
CA LEU A 446 5.27 -52.82 -52.30
C LEU A 446 4.86 -52.56 -50.85
N ASN A 447 4.00 -53.40 -50.27
CA ASN A 447 3.65 -53.31 -48.85
C ASN A 447 4.90 -53.47 -47.96
N TYR A 448 5.75 -54.46 -48.25
CA TYR A 448 7.01 -54.67 -47.52
C TYR A 448 7.97 -53.50 -47.68
N CYS A 449 8.13 -52.97 -48.90
CA CYS A 449 8.95 -51.79 -49.15
C CYS A 449 8.42 -50.56 -48.40
N MET A 450 7.10 -50.36 -48.37
CA MET A 450 6.47 -49.25 -47.63
C MET A 450 6.62 -49.40 -46.12
N LEU A 451 6.46 -50.62 -45.59
CA LEU A 451 6.74 -50.95 -44.19
C LEU A 451 8.20 -50.64 -43.85
N LYS A 452 9.16 -51.09 -44.67
CA LYS A 452 10.58 -50.76 -44.48
C LYS A 452 10.85 -49.27 -44.57
N LEU A 453 10.19 -48.53 -45.47
CA LEU A 453 10.36 -47.08 -45.56
C LEU A 453 9.77 -46.37 -44.33
N ALA A 454 8.69 -46.90 -43.75
CA ALA A 454 8.10 -46.42 -42.50
C ALA A 454 9.01 -46.73 -41.29
N GLU A 455 9.44 -47.98 -41.13
CA GLU A 455 10.31 -48.47 -40.04
C GLU A 455 11.66 -47.74 -40.01
N ASN A 456 12.25 -47.51 -41.19
CA ASN A 456 13.51 -46.76 -41.30
C ASN A 456 13.32 -45.24 -41.15
N GLY A 457 12.10 -44.75 -40.92
CA GLY A 457 11.79 -43.32 -40.75
C GLY A 457 11.91 -42.48 -42.03
N ASN A 458 12.13 -43.11 -43.20
CA ASN A 458 12.28 -42.41 -44.47
C ASN A 458 10.97 -41.71 -44.89
N ILE A 459 9.82 -42.35 -44.66
CA ILE A 459 8.50 -41.72 -44.90
C ILE A 459 8.32 -40.48 -44.01
N HIS A 460 8.72 -40.55 -42.74
CA HIS A 460 8.65 -39.42 -41.82
C HIS A 460 9.56 -38.26 -42.29
N ARG A 461 10.76 -38.58 -42.77
CA ARG A 461 11.72 -37.60 -43.31
C ARG A 461 11.20 -36.91 -44.58
N LEU A 462 10.55 -37.66 -45.46
CA LEU A 462 9.95 -37.14 -46.70
C LEU A 462 8.74 -36.25 -46.42
N ARG A 463 7.88 -36.64 -45.47
CA ARG A 463 6.77 -35.79 -45.01
C ARG A 463 7.26 -34.44 -44.47
N LYS A 464 8.34 -34.42 -43.69
CA LYS A 464 8.94 -33.16 -43.20
C LYS A 464 9.43 -32.23 -44.31
N TYR A 465 9.79 -32.78 -45.48
CA TYR A 465 10.28 -32.00 -46.61
C TYR A 465 9.15 -31.48 -47.51
N TRP A 466 8.03 -32.20 -47.55
CA TRP A 466 6.95 -31.97 -48.51
C TRP A 466 5.67 -31.37 -47.91
N ASP A 467 5.40 -31.59 -46.62
CA ASP A 467 4.34 -30.87 -45.93
C ASP A 467 4.70 -29.38 -45.92
N ALA A 468 3.71 -28.51 -46.11
CA ALA A 468 3.91 -27.08 -45.97
C ALA A 468 4.55 -26.80 -44.60
N ARG A 469 5.65 -26.04 -44.63
CA ARG A 469 6.40 -25.76 -43.42
C ARG A 469 5.50 -24.96 -42.49
N GLN A 470 5.22 -25.52 -41.32
CA GLN A 470 4.49 -24.80 -40.30
C GLN A 470 5.23 -23.48 -39.99
N PRO A 471 4.53 -22.33 -39.99
CA PRO A 471 5.14 -21.04 -39.71
C PRO A 471 5.85 -21.12 -38.36
N THR A 472 7.16 -20.88 -38.36
CA THR A 472 7.95 -21.01 -37.13
C THR A 472 7.79 -19.74 -36.31
N CYS A 473 7.18 -19.88 -35.13
CA CYS A 473 7.24 -18.84 -34.10
C CYS A 473 8.71 -18.52 -33.81
N ILE A 474 9.14 -17.30 -34.14
CA ILE A 474 10.46 -16.79 -33.78
C ILE A 474 10.39 -16.47 -32.28
N GLU A 475 11.10 -17.19 -31.43
CA GLU A 475 11.03 -17.00 -29.96
C GLU A 475 11.41 -15.58 -29.51
N ALA A 476 12.08 -14.78 -30.34
CA ALA A 476 12.30 -13.36 -30.10
C ALA A 476 11.00 -12.53 -30.08
N ALA A 477 9.95 -12.96 -30.80
CA ALA A 477 8.63 -12.34 -30.82
C ALA A 477 7.75 -12.75 -29.62
N LYS A 478 8.16 -13.77 -28.85
CA LYS A 478 7.49 -14.22 -27.61
C LYS A 478 7.57 -13.19 -26.47
N LYS A 479 8.18 -12.03 -26.73
CA LYS A 479 8.63 -11.05 -25.73
C LYS A 479 7.90 -9.72 -25.79
N ILE A 480 6.74 -9.64 -26.44
CA ILE A 480 5.80 -8.54 -26.23
C ILE A 480 4.65 -9.05 -25.35
N GLU A 481 5.00 -9.36 -24.11
CA GLU A 481 4.04 -9.25 -23.02
C GLU A 481 3.76 -7.74 -22.87
N ILE A 482 2.49 -7.33 -22.88
CA ILE A 482 2.11 -5.92 -22.67
C ILE A 482 2.44 -5.61 -21.21
N HIS A 483 3.67 -5.16 -20.99
CA HIS A 483 4.12 -4.58 -19.75
C HIS A 483 3.75 -3.11 -19.76
N VAL A 484 3.47 -2.58 -18.58
CA VAL A 484 3.20 -1.15 -18.43
C VAL A 484 4.47 -0.42 -18.79
N ASN A 485 4.38 0.33 -19.89
CA ASN A 485 5.53 1.02 -20.45
C ASN A 485 5.80 2.30 -19.66
N ILE A 486 6.96 2.92 -19.92
CA ILE A 486 7.34 4.17 -19.27
C ILE A 486 6.37 5.33 -19.56
N HIS A 487 5.64 5.29 -20.68
CA HIS A 487 4.67 6.31 -21.07
C HIS A 487 3.38 6.24 -20.23
N GLU A 488 2.89 5.05 -19.92
CA GLU A 488 1.74 4.83 -19.04
C GLU A 488 2.12 5.13 -17.58
N PHE A 489 3.36 4.81 -17.19
CA PHE A 489 3.90 5.14 -15.87
C PHE A 489 4.27 6.62 -15.70
N SER A 490 4.35 7.38 -16.80
CA SER A 490 4.84 8.76 -16.81
C SER A 490 4.04 9.71 -15.92
N CYS A 491 2.74 9.48 -15.73
CA CYS A 491 1.91 10.32 -14.87
C CYS A 491 2.37 10.26 -13.40
N GLY A 492 2.73 9.07 -12.89
CA GLY A 492 3.27 8.92 -11.54
C GLY A 492 4.63 9.60 -11.37
N LEU A 493 5.46 9.55 -12.42
CA LEU A 493 6.75 10.24 -12.49
C LEU A 493 6.61 11.75 -12.47
N ILE A 494 5.65 12.28 -13.23
CA ILE A 494 5.37 13.71 -13.31
C ILE A 494 4.88 14.22 -11.95
N VAL A 495 3.95 13.51 -11.29
CA VAL A 495 3.45 13.88 -9.96
C VAL A 495 4.57 13.88 -8.93
N LEU A 496 5.45 12.86 -8.94
CA LEU A 496 6.61 12.82 -8.05
C LEU A 496 7.59 13.96 -8.33
N SER A 497 7.88 14.24 -9.59
CA SER A 497 8.78 15.33 -9.99
C SER A 497 8.25 16.70 -9.53
N TYR A 498 6.94 16.92 -9.60
CA TYR A 498 6.29 18.12 -9.11
C TYR A 498 6.39 18.22 -7.58
N GLY A 499 6.14 17.12 -6.86
CA GLY A 499 6.29 17.04 -5.41
C GLY A 499 7.72 17.33 -4.94
N ILE A 500 8.73 16.77 -5.62
CA ILE A 500 10.14 17.02 -5.34
C ILE A 500 10.50 18.49 -5.62
N CYS A 501 10.11 19.04 -6.77
CA CYS A 501 10.36 20.44 -7.10
C CYS A 501 9.71 21.39 -6.08
N CYS A 502 8.45 21.14 -5.72
CA CYS A 502 7.77 21.91 -4.68
C CYS A 502 8.51 21.82 -3.34
N SER A 503 8.91 20.61 -2.92
CA SER A 503 9.64 20.41 -1.67
C SER A 503 10.97 21.18 -1.63
N LEU A 504 11.70 21.26 -2.75
CA LEU A 504 12.98 21.98 -2.84
C LEU A 504 12.78 23.50 -2.88
N ILE A 505 11.71 24.00 -3.52
CA ILE A 505 11.33 25.42 -3.50
C ILE A 505 10.97 25.84 -2.08
N PHE A 506 10.13 25.06 -1.39
CA PHE A 506 9.80 25.31 0.01
C PHE A 506 11.02 25.17 0.93
N LEU A 507 11.94 24.24 0.66
CA LEU A 507 13.20 24.14 1.40
C LEU A 507 14.04 25.42 1.24
N ALA A 508 14.13 25.97 0.02
CA ALA A 508 14.84 27.23 -0.21
C ALA A 508 14.18 28.41 0.51
N MET A 509 12.85 28.49 0.47
CA MET A 509 12.07 29.48 1.22
C MET A 509 12.24 29.31 2.73
N GLU A 510 12.24 28.08 3.24
CA GLU A 510 12.47 27.76 4.64
C GLU A 510 13.90 28.08 5.08
N ILE A 511 14.91 27.85 4.25
CA ILE A 511 16.29 28.25 4.55
C ILE A 511 16.40 29.78 4.63
N VAL A 512 15.74 30.51 3.73
CA VAL A 512 15.69 31.97 3.75
C VAL A 512 14.88 32.48 4.96
N TYR A 513 13.73 31.87 5.25
CA TYR A 513 12.88 32.17 6.39
C TYR A 513 13.57 31.85 7.70
N VAL A 514 14.30 30.75 7.81
CA VAL A 514 15.09 30.35 8.98
C VAL A 514 16.32 31.23 9.12
N LYS A 515 16.97 31.71 8.06
CA LYS A 515 18.06 32.69 8.21
C LYS A 515 17.51 34.07 8.64
N ARG A 516 16.38 34.49 8.07
CA ARG A 516 15.70 35.75 8.42
C ARG A 516 15.08 35.70 9.81
N ASN A 517 14.47 34.58 10.18
CA ASN A 517 14.01 34.30 11.53
C ASN A 517 15.16 33.95 12.45
N ALA A 518 16.28 33.35 12.08
CA ALA A 518 17.41 33.23 13.01
C ALA A 518 17.96 34.61 13.38
N ILE A 519 17.75 35.63 12.54
CA ILE A 519 18.02 37.03 12.86
C ILE A 519 16.89 37.62 13.73
N ILE A 520 15.61 37.39 13.41
CA ILE A 520 14.45 37.89 14.20
C ILE A 520 14.20 37.11 15.51
N LEU A 521 14.60 35.84 15.57
CA LEU A 521 14.58 34.89 16.69
C LEU A 521 15.88 35.01 17.47
N LYS A 522 17.02 35.42 16.89
CA LYS A 522 18.09 36.04 17.71
C LYS A 522 17.58 37.32 18.36
N LEU A 523 16.73 38.12 17.69
CA LEU A 523 16.12 39.31 18.28
C LEU A 523 14.92 39.02 19.22
N LYS A 524 14.31 37.83 19.18
CA LYS A 524 13.22 37.39 20.10
C LYS A 524 13.65 36.39 21.19
N ILE A 525 14.79 35.73 21.03
CA ILE A 525 15.50 34.92 22.05
C ILE A 525 16.57 35.79 22.76
N LEU A 526 16.66 37.07 22.39
CA LEU A 526 17.34 38.12 23.16
C LEU A 526 16.41 38.79 24.20
N GLU A 527 15.35 38.13 24.63
CA GLU A 527 14.85 38.33 25.98
C GLU A 527 15.40 37.20 26.84
N LYS A 528 16.29 37.56 27.77
CA LYS A 528 16.84 36.67 28.80
C LYS A 528 15.66 35.88 29.41
N PRO A 529 15.68 34.53 29.46
CA PRO A 529 14.65 33.80 30.19
C PRO A 529 14.77 34.21 31.65
N THR A 530 13.76 34.92 32.12
CA THR A 530 13.71 35.44 33.48
C THR A 530 13.41 34.24 34.37
N ILE A 531 14.39 33.76 35.13
CA ILE A 531 14.17 32.76 36.19
C ILE A 531 13.35 33.48 37.25
N TYR A 532 12.02 33.36 37.21
CA TYR A 532 11.14 33.96 38.20
C TYR A 532 11.27 33.16 39.51
N PRO A 533 11.76 33.78 40.59
CA PRO A 533 11.89 33.18 41.90
C PRO A 533 10.63 33.47 42.70
N PHE A 534 10.04 32.42 43.25
CA PHE A 534 8.83 32.44 44.04
C PHE A 534 9.11 31.76 45.39
N VAL A 535 8.25 31.97 46.38
CA VAL A 535 8.42 31.36 47.71
C VAL A 535 7.06 30.99 48.28
N ASP A 536 6.97 29.97 49.14
CA ASP A 536 5.72 29.50 49.77
C ASP A 536 5.68 29.71 51.31
N SER A 537 4.51 29.98 51.91
CA SER A 537 4.31 29.86 53.37
C SER A 537 2.87 29.50 53.78
N LYS A 538 2.72 28.86 54.95
CA LYS A 538 1.42 28.45 55.55
C LYS A 538 0.92 29.49 56.57
N VAL A 539 -0.40 29.64 56.66
CA VAL A 539 -1.10 30.57 57.57
C VAL A 539 -1.60 29.86 58.83
N SER A 540 -1.50 30.48 60.00
CA SER A 540 -1.96 29.92 61.29
C SER A 540 -2.59 30.98 62.19
N ALA A 541 -3.60 30.53 62.96
CA ALA A 541 -4.54 31.21 63.88
C ALA A 541 -5.82 30.36 63.84
N TRP A 542 -5.74 29.14 64.37
CA TRP A 542 -6.56 28.00 63.90
C TRP A 542 -8.07 28.13 64.20
N ASN A 543 -8.47 28.84 65.25
CA ASN A 543 -9.86 29.04 65.68
C ASN A 543 -10.26 30.51 65.81
N GLU A 544 -9.45 31.42 65.28
CA GLU A 544 -9.71 32.85 65.36
C GLU A 544 -10.68 33.34 64.27
N ASP A 545 -11.38 34.43 64.57
CA ASP A 545 -12.30 35.13 63.67
C ASP A 545 -13.26 34.21 62.91
N GLY A 546 -13.76 33.16 63.58
CA GLY A 546 -14.77 32.26 63.03
C GLY A 546 -14.24 31.23 62.02
N LYS A 547 -12.93 31.02 61.90
CA LYS A 547 -12.38 29.86 61.16
C LYS A 547 -12.92 28.55 61.76
N GLY A 548 -13.35 27.64 60.90
CA GLY A 548 -13.75 26.29 61.28
C GLY A 548 -12.58 25.32 61.44
N GLU A 549 -12.83 24.23 62.16
CA GLU A 549 -11.87 23.12 62.31
C GLU A 549 -11.63 22.44 60.95
N ASN A 550 -10.36 22.16 60.65
CA ASN A 550 -9.98 21.32 59.51
C ASN A 550 -9.43 19.97 60.00
N VAL A 551 -9.20 19.05 59.06
CA VAL A 551 -8.70 17.70 59.37
C VAL A 551 -7.35 17.66 60.08
N TRP A 552 -6.49 18.66 59.90
CA TRP A 552 -5.20 18.75 60.61
C TRP A 552 -5.36 19.26 62.04
N ASP A 553 -6.23 20.25 62.25
CA ASP A 553 -6.61 20.72 63.58
C ASP A 553 -7.16 19.53 64.39
N TYR A 554 -8.17 18.83 63.84
CA TYR A 554 -8.78 17.65 64.46
C TYR A 554 -7.75 16.55 64.75
N LEU A 555 -6.91 16.19 63.77
CA LEU A 555 -5.93 15.12 63.93
C LEU A 555 -4.92 15.43 65.04
N LEU A 556 -4.31 16.62 65.02
CA LEU A 556 -3.22 16.96 65.95
C LEU A 556 -3.72 17.35 67.34
N HIS A 557 -4.98 17.76 67.49
CA HIS A 557 -5.60 17.97 68.80
C HIS A 557 -6.00 16.65 69.47
N ASN A 558 -6.54 15.69 68.70
CA ASN A 558 -6.99 14.41 69.23
C ASN A 558 -5.87 13.36 69.33
N TYR A 559 -4.85 13.45 68.47
CA TYR A 559 -3.75 12.49 68.37
C TYR A 559 -2.39 13.21 68.24
N PRO A 560 -1.98 14.02 69.25
CA PRO A 560 -0.73 14.78 69.19
C PRO A 560 0.51 13.91 69.02
N GLU A 561 0.47 12.63 69.43
CA GLU A 561 1.54 11.65 69.24
C GLU A 561 1.83 11.31 67.77
N LEU A 562 0.93 11.64 66.83
CA LEU A 562 1.18 11.51 65.40
C LEU A 562 2.11 12.61 64.87
N SER A 563 2.32 13.68 65.64
CA SER A 563 3.38 14.65 65.41
C SER A 563 4.65 14.20 66.14
N THR A 564 5.79 14.20 65.43
CA THR A 564 7.06 13.65 65.94
C THR A 564 7.53 14.31 67.25
N ASP A 565 7.30 15.62 67.39
CA ASP A 565 7.62 16.40 68.59
C ASP A 565 6.36 16.78 69.41
N GLY A 566 5.20 16.22 69.08
CA GLY A 566 3.93 16.54 69.73
C GLY A 566 3.39 17.94 69.41
N SER A 567 3.97 18.65 68.43
CA SER A 567 3.54 20.00 68.06
C SER A 567 2.32 20.03 67.14
N ASN A 568 1.65 21.17 67.08
CA ASN A 568 0.45 21.41 66.26
C ASN A 568 0.52 22.74 65.48
N GLY A 569 -0.51 22.99 64.67
CA GLY A 569 -0.62 24.15 63.79
C GLY A 569 -1.28 25.39 64.38
N ASP A 570 -1.59 25.40 65.69
CA ASP A 570 -2.47 26.40 66.30
C ASP A 570 -1.98 27.82 66.07
N VAL A 571 -0.67 28.00 66.31
CA VAL A 571 0.04 29.27 66.15
C VAL A 571 1.04 29.21 64.99
N ALA A 572 1.64 28.05 64.67
CA ALA A 572 2.70 27.86 63.66
C ALA A 572 3.64 29.09 63.48
N CYS A 573 3.67 29.71 62.30
CA CYS A 573 4.48 30.91 62.00
C CYS A 573 3.78 32.22 62.38
N ASP A 574 2.49 32.16 62.74
CA ASP A 574 1.62 33.30 63.05
C ASP A 574 1.44 34.30 61.88
N SER A 575 1.46 33.77 60.66
CA SER A 575 1.33 34.58 59.43
C SER A 575 -0.05 35.23 59.29
N TYR A 576 -1.09 34.76 60.00
CA TYR A 576 -2.39 35.44 60.03
C TYR A 576 -2.26 36.87 60.56
N HIS A 577 -1.49 37.06 61.63
CA HIS A 577 -1.21 38.37 62.21
C HIS A 577 -0.02 39.07 61.55
N LYS A 578 0.95 38.28 61.05
CA LYS A 578 2.26 38.78 60.61
C LYS A 578 2.47 38.79 59.09
N TYR A 579 1.40 38.67 58.30
CA TYR A 579 1.50 38.69 56.84
C TYR A 579 2.28 39.89 56.28
N LYS A 580 2.22 41.07 56.93
CA LYS A 580 3.01 42.25 56.54
C LYS A 580 4.52 42.06 56.74
N GLU A 581 4.92 41.38 57.81
CA GLU A 581 6.31 41.00 58.06
C GLU A 581 6.76 40.03 56.96
N ASP A 582 5.93 39.04 56.63
CA ASP A 582 6.23 38.06 55.58
C ASP A 582 6.36 38.74 54.19
N VAL A 583 5.48 39.69 53.85
CA VAL A 583 5.61 40.48 52.60
C VAL A 583 6.87 41.35 52.60
N ALA A 584 7.26 41.91 53.75
CA ALA A 584 8.52 42.65 53.85
C ALA A 584 9.75 41.76 53.60
N LEU A 585 9.74 40.50 54.06
CA LEU A 585 10.79 39.52 53.77
C LEU A 585 10.83 39.14 52.28
N LEU A 586 9.67 38.95 51.65
CA LEU A 586 9.57 38.69 50.21
C LEU A 586 10.11 39.86 49.39
N LYS A 587 9.74 41.08 49.74
CA LYS A 587 10.28 42.30 49.12
C LYS A 587 11.79 42.41 49.31
N TYR A 588 12.31 42.04 50.47
CA TYR A 588 13.75 42.03 50.72
C TYR A 588 14.50 41.02 49.83
N LEU A 589 13.90 39.84 49.60
CA LEU A 589 14.42 38.86 48.65
C LEU A 589 14.37 39.39 47.20
N GLY A 590 13.33 40.15 46.86
CA GLY A 590 13.11 40.70 45.52
C GLY A 590 12.36 39.75 44.59
N VAL A 591 11.57 38.83 45.15
CA VAL A 591 10.81 37.82 44.38
C VAL A 591 9.80 38.47 43.44
N ASP A 592 9.54 37.82 42.31
CA ASP A 592 8.56 38.31 41.34
C ASP A 592 7.13 37.92 41.78
N HIS A 593 6.99 36.83 42.54
CA HIS A 593 5.72 36.25 42.91
C HIS A 593 5.79 35.56 44.28
N TYR A 594 4.63 35.31 44.87
CA TYR A 594 4.52 34.59 46.14
C TYR A 594 3.43 33.53 46.06
N ARG A 595 3.79 32.28 46.33
CA ARG A 595 2.85 31.16 46.42
C ARG A 595 2.29 31.09 47.82
N PHE A 596 0.98 30.96 47.96
CA PHE A 596 0.37 30.64 49.25
C PHE A 596 -0.95 29.90 49.04
N SER A 597 -1.46 29.25 50.09
CA SER A 597 -2.77 28.59 50.05
C SER A 597 -3.87 29.38 50.76
N ILE A 598 -5.08 29.26 50.25
CA ILE A 598 -6.29 29.71 50.93
C ILE A 598 -6.81 28.56 51.78
N SER A 599 -7.09 28.84 53.06
CA SER A 599 -7.63 27.83 53.94
C SER A 599 -9.13 27.71 53.75
N TRP A 600 -9.59 26.53 53.31
CA TRP A 600 -11.00 26.28 53.02
C TRP A 600 -11.85 26.54 54.26
N SER A 601 -11.46 25.98 55.42
CA SER A 601 -12.20 26.20 56.66
C SER A 601 -12.10 27.62 57.21
N ARG A 602 -11.20 28.47 56.70
CA ARG A 602 -11.17 29.90 57.04
C ARG A 602 -12.15 30.71 56.22
N ILE A 603 -12.33 30.39 54.95
CA ILE A 603 -13.29 31.08 54.06
C ILE A 603 -14.72 30.55 54.28
N LEU A 604 -14.87 29.23 54.33
CA LEU A 604 -16.13 28.52 54.55
C LEU A 604 -15.98 27.64 55.81
N PRO A 605 -16.31 28.15 57.01
CA PRO A 605 -16.07 27.44 58.27
C PRO A 605 -16.68 26.05 58.36
N GLU A 606 -17.84 25.87 57.74
CA GLU A 606 -18.54 24.57 57.70
C GLU A 606 -18.26 23.82 56.39
N GLY A 607 -17.40 24.37 55.52
CA GLY A 607 -17.06 23.85 54.19
C GLY A 607 -18.04 24.23 53.07
N PHE A 608 -19.24 24.69 53.43
CA PHE A 608 -20.32 24.98 52.49
C PHE A 608 -20.44 26.48 52.15
N SER A 609 -20.78 26.79 50.89
CA SER A 609 -20.81 28.15 50.33
C SER A 609 -21.92 29.06 50.90
N TYR A 610 -22.88 28.51 51.66
CA TYR A 610 -23.98 29.28 52.24
C TYR A 610 -23.55 30.25 53.35
N LYS A 611 -22.37 30.02 53.94
CA LYS A 611 -21.83 30.85 55.02
C LYS A 611 -20.35 31.15 54.76
N ILE A 612 -20.10 32.38 54.32
CA ILE A 612 -18.77 32.91 54.08
C ILE A 612 -18.30 33.66 55.33
N ASN A 613 -17.07 33.43 55.75
CA ASN A 613 -16.45 34.16 56.85
C ASN A 613 -15.75 35.43 56.34
N ASP A 614 -16.39 36.59 56.58
CA ASP A 614 -15.91 37.89 56.12
C ASP A 614 -14.51 38.23 56.66
N ALA A 615 -14.17 37.85 57.90
CA ALA A 615 -12.85 38.13 58.46
C ALA A 615 -11.75 37.32 57.77
N GLY A 616 -12.02 36.04 57.48
CA GLY A 616 -11.16 35.20 56.65
C GLY A 616 -10.95 35.77 55.25
N VAL A 617 -12.03 36.23 54.60
CA VAL A 617 -11.95 36.91 53.30
C VAL A 617 -11.10 38.17 53.39
N GLN A 618 -11.30 38.99 54.43
CA GLN A 618 -10.58 40.24 54.60
C GLN A 618 -9.08 40.01 54.82
N TYR A 619 -8.69 38.96 55.55
CA TYR A 619 -7.28 38.57 55.70
C TYR A 619 -6.62 38.31 54.34
N TYR A 620 -7.21 37.47 53.48
CA TYR A 620 -6.63 37.17 52.18
C TYR A 620 -6.66 38.37 51.23
N LYS A 621 -7.72 39.20 51.25
CA LYS A 621 -7.73 40.48 50.52
C LYS A 621 -6.60 41.40 50.97
N ASN A 622 -6.35 41.48 52.28
CA ASN A 622 -5.26 42.29 52.83
C ASN A 622 -3.88 41.77 52.42
N LEU A 623 -3.65 40.45 52.47
CA LEU A 623 -2.41 39.83 52.02
C LEU A 623 -2.19 40.05 50.51
N ILE A 624 -3.19 39.76 49.68
CA ILE A 624 -3.12 39.96 48.23
C ILE A 624 -2.83 41.42 47.91
N LYS A 625 -3.54 42.35 48.55
CA LYS A 625 -3.30 43.77 48.37
C LYS A 625 -1.88 44.16 48.76
N GLU A 626 -1.39 43.70 49.92
CA GLU A 626 -0.04 44.00 50.40
C GLU A 626 1.04 43.46 49.44
N LEU A 627 0.84 42.27 48.85
CA LEU A 627 1.71 41.72 47.81
C LEU A 627 1.74 42.62 46.56
N LYS A 628 0.56 42.97 46.03
CA LYS A 628 0.41 43.81 44.83
C LYS A 628 0.98 45.21 45.05
N ASP A 629 0.74 45.82 46.21
CA ASP A 629 1.30 47.13 46.60
C ASP A 629 2.84 47.11 46.64
N ASN A 630 3.45 45.93 46.84
CA ASN A 630 4.89 45.72 46.84
C ASN A 630 5.42 45.10 45.52
N GLY A 631 4.60 45.02 44.48
CA GLY A 631 4.99 44.54 43.14
C GLY A 631 5.21 43.03 43.05
N ILE A 632 4.66 42.26 43.99
CA ILE A 632 4.78 40.80 44.03
C ILE A 632 3.44 40.19 43.57
N GLU A 633 3.48 39.33 42.56
CA GLU A 633 2.27 38.73 42.00
C GLU A 633 1.84 37.48 42.80
N PRO A 634 0.56 37.39 43.23
CA PRO A 634 0.08 36.24 44.00
C PRO A 634 -0.13 35.01 43.11
N LEU A 635 0.48 33.89 43.51
CA LEU A 635 0.23 32.54 42.97
C LEU A 635 -0.57 31.75 44.01
N VAL A 636 -1.85 31.53 43.77
CA VAL A 636 -2.77 31.08 44.83
C VAL A 636 -3.14 29.62 44.65
N THR A 637 -2.88 28.82 45.68
CA THR A 637 -3.35 27.45 45.79
C THR A 637 -4.69 27.42 46.52
N ILE A 638 -5.73 26.93 45.87
CA ILE A 638 -7.09 26.87 46.43
C ILE A 638 -7.16 25.84 47.56
N PHE A 639 -6.53 24.68 47.39
CA PHE A 639 -6.53 23.63 48.39
C PHE A 639 -5.16 23.00 48.62
N HIS A 640 -4.74 23.00 49.89
CA HIS A 640 -3.46 22.47 50.34
C HIS A 640 -3.65 21.66 51.64
N TRP A 641 -4.41 20.55 51.50
CA TRP A 641 -4.56 19.46 52.47
C TRP A 641 -5.39 19.76 53.72
N ASP A 642 -6.05 20.92 53.78
CA ASP A 642 -6.76 21.41 54.96
C ASP A 642 -8.29 21.34 54.79
N THR A 643 -8.78 20.15 54.45
CA THR A 643 -10.23 19.87 54.30
C THR A 643 -10.97 20.29 55.57
N PRO A 644 -12.09 21.04 55.47
CA PRO A 644 -12.93 21.33 56.63
C PRO A 644 -13.44 20.03 57.26
N GLN A 645 -13.38 19.94 58.59
CA GLN A 645 -13.77 18.72 59.31
C GLN A 645 -15.21 18.28 59.00
N PRO A 646 -16.22 19.18 58.89
CA PRO A 646 -17.58 18.76 58.50
C PRO A 646 -17.68 18.13 57.10
N ILE A 647 -16.83 18.54 56.15
CA ILE A 647 -16.77 17.92 54.81
C ILE A 647 -16.17 16.51 54.92
N HIS A 648 -15.16 16.33 55.77
CA HIS A 648 -14.59 15.01 56.01
C HIS A 648 -15.60 14.06 56.68
N GLU A 649 -16.32 14.52 57.71
CA GLU A 649 -17.35 13.75 58.41
C GLU A 649 -18.51 13.34 57.50
N ALA A 650 -18.82 14.15 56.48
CA ALA A 650 -19.81 13.81 55.46
C ALA A 650 -19.33 12.73 54.46
N GLY A 651 -18.04 12.36 54.48
CA GLY A 651 -17.44 11.32 53.63
C GLY A 651 -16.15 11.75 52.92
N GLY A 652 -15.75 13.03 53.04
CA GLY A 652 -14.48 13.54 52.56
C GLY A 652 -14.19 13.27 51.09
N TRP A 653 -12.92 13.09 50.76
CA TRP A 653 -12.48 12.89 49.38
C TRP A 653 -12.89 11.54 48.79
N THR A 654 -13.26 10.55 49.61
CA THR A 654 -13.77 9.25 49.13
C THR A 654 -15.19 9.30 48.61
N SER A 655 -15.90 10.42 48.77
CA SER A 655 -17.29 10.56 48.38
C SER A 655 -17.47 11.60 47.29
N GLU A 656 -18.30 11.29 46.29
CA GLU A 656 -18.46 12.10 45.08
C GLU A 656 -19.04 13.50 45.35
N PHE A 657 -19.81 13.68 46.43
CA PHE A 657 -20.39 14.99 46.77
C PHE A 657 -19.33 16.08 46.92
N VAL A 658 -18.10 15.73 47.35
CA VAL A 658 -17.00 16.68 47.57
C VAL A 658 -16.65 17.45 46.30
N VAL A 659 -16.90 16.85 45.12
CA VAL A 659 -16.62 17.46 43.81
C VAL A 659 -17.37 18.77 43.65
N ASP A 660 -18.64 18.79 44.05
CA ASP A 660 -19.49 19.98 43.93
C ASP A 660 -19.13 21.04 44.96
N TYR A 661 -18.83 20.65 46.21
CA TYR A 661 -18.50 21.61 47.25
C TYR A 661 -17.11 22.20 47.08
N PHE A 662 -16.14 21.43 46.59
CA PHE A 662 -14.85 21.99 46.18
C PHE A 662 -15.04 22.97 45.02
N ALA A 663 -15.87 22.62 44.02
CA ALA A 663 -16.15 23.51 42.90
C ALA A 663 -16.83 24.82 43.35
N ASP A 664 -17.76 24.75 44.30
CA ASP A 664 -18.37 25.93 44.92
C ASP A 664 -17.36 26.76 45.71
N TYR A 665 -16.47 26.12 46.46
CA TYR A 665 -15.38 26.79 47.16
C TYR A 665 -14.43 27.50 46.18
N ALA A 666 -14.03 26.82 45.10
CA ALA A 666 -13.21 27.41 44.05
C ALA A 666 -13.93 28.62 43.39
N ARG A 667 -15.23 28.50 43.09
CA ARG A 667 -16.05 29.62 42.58
C ARG A 667 -16.05 30.81 43.54
N VAL A 668 -16.18 30.57 44.84
CA VAL A 668 -16.09 31.62 45.88
C VAL A 668 -14.70 32.29 45.85
N CYS A 669 -13.62 31.52 45.76
CA CYS A 669 -12.26 32.04 45.66
C CYS A 669 -12.05 32.91 44.40
N PHE A 670 -12.46 32.43 43.22
CA PHE A 670 -12.35 33.18 41.97
C PHE A 670 -13.15 34.48 42.02
N LYS A 671 -14.38 34.43 42.54
CA LYS A 671 -15.24 35.61 42.69
C LYS A 671 -14.67 36.64 43.66
N LEU A 672 -14.06 36.21 44.76
CA LEU A 672 -13.60 37.12 45.81
C LEU A 672 -12.22 37.72 45.53
N PHE A 673 -11.35 37.00 44.81
CA PHE A 673 -9.93 37.33 44.70
C PHE A 673 -9.39 37.39 43.26
N GLY A 674 -10.10 36.84 42.26
CA GLY A 674 -9.58 36.69 40.90
C GLY A 674 -9.40 37.99 40.10
N ASP A 675 -9.96 39.10 40.58
CA ASP A 675 -9.67 40.42 40.01
C ASP A 675 -8.17 40.78 40.18
N ASP A 676 -7.57 40.40 41.31
CA ASP A 676 -6.17 40.68 41.66
C ASP A 676 -5.23 39.49 41.46
N VAL A 677 -5.76 38.26 41.44
CA VAL A 677 -5.00 37.00 41.32
C VAL A 677 -5.08 36.44 39.90
N LYS A 678 -3.92 36.25 39.26
CA LYS A 678 -3.82 35.75 37.88
C LYS A 678 -3.28 34.33 37.75
N TYR A 679 -2.71 33.76 38.80
CA TYR A 679 -2.20 32.39 38.77
C TYR A 679 -2.87 31.56 39.85
N TRP A 680 -3.60 30.54 39.43
CA TRP A 680 -4.37 29.66 40.30
C TRP A 680 -3.88 28.23 40.21
N ILE A 681 -3.73 27.59 41.37
CA ILE A 681 -3.49 26.15 41.50
C ILE A 681 -4.69 25.58 42.23
N THR A 682 -5.40 24.60 41.64
CA THR A 682 -6.57 24.01 42.32
C THR A 682 -6.16 23.16 43.52
N PHE A 683 -5.23 22.22 43.31
CA PHE A 683 -4.78 21.25 44.29
C PHE A 683 -3.27 21.24 44.39
N ASN A 684 -2.76 21.17 45.62
CA ASN A 684 -1.38 20.78 45.89
C ASN A 684 -1.28 19.29 46.13
N GLU A 685 -0.39 18.61 45.38
CA GLU A 685 0.05 17.23 45.64
C GLU A 685 -1.11 16.24 45.94
N PRO A 686 -2.00 15.97 44.96
CA PRO A 686 -3.10 15.02 45.12
C PRO A 686 -2.72 13.67 45.76
N LYS A 687 -1.52 13.17 45.49
CA LYS A 687 -1.02 11.92 46.08
C LYS A 687 -0.91 12.00 47.60
N GLN A 688 -0.44 13.11 48.15
CA GLN A 688 -0.32 13.29 49.59
C GLN A 688 -1.69 13.37 50.27
N ILE A 689 -2.69 13.91 49.56
CA ILE A 689 -4.08 13.91 50.03
C ILE A 689 -4.64 12.49 50.00
N CYS A 690 -4.46 11.78 48.89
CA CYS A 690 -5.17 10.53 48.62
C CYS A 690 -4.41 9.29 49.09
N GLN A 691 -3.22 9.02 48.54
CA GLN A 691 -2.46 7.82 48.89
C GLN A 691 -1.98 7.88 50.34
N GLN A 692 -1.45 9.03 50.80
CA GLN A 692 -0.96 9.15 52.17
C GLN A 692 -2.07 9.42 53.20
N GLY A 693 -3.18 10.07 52.81
CA GLY A 693 -4.27 10.43 53.71
C GLY A 693 -5.43 9.42 53.80
N TYR A 694 -5.79 8.78 52.68
CA TYR A 694 -6.91 7.81 52.60
C TYR A 694 -6.49 6.37 52.29
N GLY A 695 -5.24 6.13 51.86
CA GLY A 695 -4.67 4.80 51.65
C GLY A 695 -3.83 4.34 52.85
N ALA A 696 -2.62 4.89 52.97
CA ALA A 696 -1.65 4.55 54.01
C ALA A 696 -2.01 5.10 55.40
N GLY A 697 -2.77 6.20 55.45
CA GLY A 697 -3.22 6.84 56.69
C GLY A 697 -2.09 7.43 57.54
N VAL A 698 -1.09 8.03 56.89
CA VAL A 698 0.08 8.68 57.53
C VAL A 698 0.04 10.21 57.44
N LYS A 699 -0.94 10.77 56.73
CA LYS A 699 -1.30 12.20 56.71
C LYS A 699 -2.77 12.35 57.10
N ALA A 700 -3.21 13.54 57.53
CA ALA A 700 -4.62 13.79 57.81
C ALA A 700 -5.49 13.49 56.57
N PRO A 701 -6.64 12.82 56.71
CA PRO A 701 -7.36 12.45 57.94
C PRO A 701 -6.93 11.12 58.59
N ALA A 702 -5.81 10.53 58.19
CA ALA A 702 -5.24 9.27 58.71
C ALA A 702 -6.16 8.05 58.50
N VAL A 703 -6.92 8.04 57.40
CA VAL A 703 -7.77 6.91 57.01
C VAL A 703 -6.88 5.81 56.41
N LYS A 704 -6.99 4.60 56.96
CA LYS A 704 -6.27 3.41 56.50
C LYS A 704 -7.18 2.53 55.66
N SER A 705 -7.19 2.75 54.36
CA SER A 705 -7.99 1.98 53.40
C SER A 705 -7.17 1.62 52.16
N PRO A 706 -6.03 0.89 52.31
CA PRO A 706 -5.07 0.67 51.24
C PRO A 706 -5.69 -0.04 50.03
N GLY A 707 -5.30 0.40 48.84
CA GLY A 707 -5.77 -0.09 47.55
C GLY A 707 -7.22 0.25 47.22
N ILE A 708 -7.91 1.10 48.00
CA ILE A 708 -9.33 1.46 47.79
C ILE A 708 -9.57 2.94 48.02
N GLY A 709 -9.26 3.45 49.22
CA GLY A 709 -9.62 4.80 49.65
C GLY A 709 -8.87 5.85 48.85
N GLU A 710 -7.61 5.58 48.53
CA GLU A 710 -6.77 6.43 47.71
C GLU A 710 -7.25 6.52 46.24
N TYR A 711 -7.78 5.42 45.67
CA TYR A 711 -8.35 5.42 44.32
C TYR A 711 -9.65 6.22 44.24
N LEU A 712 -10.54 6.06 45.23
CA LEU A 712 -11.76 6.86 45.33
C LEU A 712 -11.43 8.36 45.53
N CYS A 713 -10.47 8.66 46.41
CA CYS A 713 -10.00 10.01 46.63
C CYS A 713 -9.44 10.65 45.35
N ALA A 714 -8.50 9.97 44.67
CA ALA A 714 -7.87 10.51 43.47
C ALA A 714 -8.90 10.77 42.37
N HIS A 715 -9.86 9.85 42.19
CA HIS A 715 -10.96 10.01 41.24
C HIS A 715 -11.77 11.28 41.47
N ASN A 716 -12.15 11.54 42.74
CA ASN A 716 -12.89 12.74 43.09
C ASN A 716 -12.03 14.00 43.02
N VAL A 717 -10.75 13.95 43.39
CA VAL A 717 -9.83 15.11 43.27
C VAL A 717 -9.66 15.53 41.80
N ILE A 718 -9.50 14.57 40.87
CA ILE A 718 -9.39 14.87 39.44
C ILE A 718 -10.68 15.49 38.90
N LYS A 719 -11.84 14.94 39.25
CA LYS A 719 -13.16 15.52 38.89
C LYS A 719 -13.33 16.92 39.46
N SER A 720 -12.91 17.14 40.70
CA SER A 720 -12.96 18.43 41.39
C SER A 720 -12.07 19.48 40.71
N HIS A 721 -10.86 19.09 40.31
CA HIS A 721 -9.93 19.93 39.55
C HIS A 721 -10.55 20.35 38.21
N ALA A 722 -11.01 19.36 37.43
CA ALA A 722 -11.62 19.62 36.13
C ALA A 722 -12.82 20.56 36.26
N LYS A 723 -13.69 20.34 37.26
CA LYS A 723 -14.85 21.19 37.51
C LYS A 723 -14.46 22.62 37.91
N ALA A 724 -13.45 22.80 38.77
CA ALA A 724 -12.96 24.13 39.13
C ALA A 724 -12.33 24.85 37.92
N TRP A 725 -11.57 24.16 37.07
CA TRP A 725 -10.99 24.73 35.86
C TRP A 725 -12.09 25.19 34.88
N ARG A 726 -13.13 24.36 34.66
CA ARG A 726 -14.26 24.68 33.77
C ARG A 726 -15.07 25.86 34.28
N ILE A 727 -15.32 25.94 35.58
CA ILE A 727 -15.94 27.11 36.21
C ILE A 727 -15.12 28.37 35.93
N TYR A 728 -13.79 28.30 36.09
CA TYR A 728 -12.94 29.45 35.79
C TYR A 728 -13.02 29.85 34.32
N ASP A 729 -12.91 28.87 33.41
CA ASP A 729 -12.97 29.09 31.96
C ASP A 729 -14.28 29.73 31.49
N GLU A 730 -15.41 29.23 31.99
CA GLU A 730 -16.75 29.64 31.59
C GLU A 730 -17.21 30.94 32.27
N GLU A 731 -16.95 31.09 33.57
CA GLU A 731 -17.54 32.17 34.37
C GLU A 731 -16.58 33.37 34.58
N PHE A 732 -15.26 33.15 34.60
CA PHE A 732 -14.30 34.17 35.10
C PHE A 732 -13.18 34.54 34.12
N ARG A 733 -12.74 33.63 33.25
CA ARG A 733 -11.54 33.83 32.42
C ARG A 733 -11.66 35.05 31.52
N SER A 734 -12.84 35.27 30.93
CA SER A 734 -13.09 36.40 30.02
C SER A 734 -12.92 37.79 30.66
N THR A 735 -13.11 37.91 31.98
CA THR A 735 -12.97 39.17 32.72
C THR A 735 -11.67 39.25 33.49
N GLN A 736 -11.22 38.13 34.07
CA GLN A 736 -10.07 38.09 34.96
C GLN A 736 -8.75 37.82 34.24
N ASN A 737 -8.76 37.16 33.07
CA ASN A 737 -7.57 36.87 32.26
C ASN A 737 -6.41 36.17 33.00
N GLY A 738 -6.68 35.44 34.07
CA GLY A 738 -5.70 34.57 34.73
C GLY A 738 -5.63 33.16 34.11
N ILE A 739 -4.75 32.34 34.67
CA ILE A 739 -4.50 30.95 34.29
C ILE A 739 -4.65 30.00 35.49
N VAL A 740 -5.12 28.78 35.24
CA VAL A 740 -5.42 27.76 36.24
C VAL A 740 -4.68 26.48 35.90
N GLY A 741 -3.97 25.95 36.89
CA GLY A 741 -3.26 24.68 36.82
C GLY A 741 -3.52 23.81 38.03
N ILE A 742 -2.79 22.71 38.08
CA ILE A 742 -2.71 21.80 39.23
C ILE A 742 -1.24 21.56 39.55
N THR A 743 -0.92 21.37 40.84
CA THR A 743 0.41 20.97 41.27
C THR A 743 0.43 19.48 41.57
N ILE A 744 1.29 18.73 40.87
CA ILE A 744 1.49 17.30 41.08
C ILE A 744 2.93 17.08 41.57
N ASP A 745 3.10 16.26 42.60
CA ASP A 745 4.41 15.84 43.08
C ASP A 745 4.83 14.49 42.50
N THR A 746 6.11 14.39 42.18
CA THR A 746 6.73 13.09 41.96
C THR A 746 8.24 13.20 42.14
N PRO A 747 8.88 12.20 42.77
CA PRO A 747 10.30 12.03 42.57
C PRO A 747 10.58 11.57 41.13
N TRP A 748 11.85 11.57 40.73
CA TRP A 748 12.28 10.87 39.54
C TRP A 748 12.58 9.40 39.89
N PHE A 749 12.04 8.47 39.11
CA PHE A 749 12.32 7.04 39.26
C PHE A 749 13.34 6.61 38.19
N GLU A 750 14.57 6.37 38.62
CA GLU A 750 15.64 5.85 37.77
C GLU A 750 15.60 4.32 37.79
N PRO A 751 15.70 3.62 36.65
CA PRO A 751 15.78 2.18 36.67
C PRO A 751 17.07 1.72 37.37
N ASN A 752 16.96 0.77 38.29
CA ASN A 752 18.09 0.24 39.06
C ASN A 752 19.19 -0.34 38.14
N THR A 753 18.77 -1.08 37.11
CA THR A 753 19.66 -1.62 36.07
C THR A 753 19.20 -1.18 34.68
N THR A 754 20.04 -1.41 33.66
CA THR A 754 19.67 -1.17 32.26
C THR A 754 18.82 -2.31 31.67
N SER A 755 18.27 -3.20 32.50
CA SER A 755 17.39 -4.27 32.04
C SER A 755 16.04 -3.70 31.62
N ASP A 756 15.40 -4.32 30.62
CA ASP A 756 14.07 -3.89 30.17
C ASP A 756 13.03 -3.98 31.30
N GLU A 757 13.20 -4.94 32.22
CA GLU A 757 12.34 -5.13 33.38
C GLU A 757 12.36 -3.93 34.34
N ASP A 758 13.55 -3.45 34.73
CA ASP A 758 13.69 -2.29 35.61
C ASP A 758 13.29 -0.99 34.91
N VAL A 759 13.56 -0.86 33.60
CA VAL A 759 13.10 0.29 32.80
C VAL A 759 11.57 0.35 32.77
N MET A 760 10.91 -0.78 32.55
CA MET A 760 9.45 -0.87 32.59
C MET A 760 8.90 -0.68 34.00
N ALA A 761 9.64 -1.07 35.05
CA ALA A 761 9.27 -0.84 36.43
C ALA A 761 9.31 0.66 36.79
N ALA A 762 10.38 1.36 36.41
CA ALA A 762 10.51 2.81 36.62
C ALA A 762 9.41 3.60 35.87
N GLU A 763 9.13 3.26 34.61
CA GLU A 763 8.02 3.87 33.86
C GLU A 763 6.67 3.58 34.51
N ARG A 764 6.43 2.34 34.93
CA ARG A 764 5.20 1.96 35.66
C ARG A 764 5.05 2.78 36.94
N GLN A 765 6.13 2.98 37.68
CA GLN A 765 6.10 3.78 38.90
C GLN A 765 5.80 5.25 38.63
N LEU A 766 6.42 5.86 37.61
CA LEU A 766 6.07 7.21 37.14
C LEU A 766 4.58 7.32 36.77
N GLN A 767 4.01 6.29 36.15
CA GLN A 767 2.59 6.28 35.80
C GLN A 767 1.67 6.12 37.03
N PHE A 768 2.05 5.32 38.03
CA PHE A 768 1.27 5.16 39.26
C PHE A 768 1.41 6.34 40.25
N GLU A 769 2.45 7.15 40.10
CA GLU A 769 2.70 8.36 40.90
C GLU A 769 2.20 9.61 40.18
N PHE A 770 2.90 10.03 39.12
CA PHE A 770 2.62 11.26 38.38
C PHE A 770 1.48 11.07 37.38
N GLY A 771 1.55 9.99 36.58
CA GLY A 771 0.59 9.70 35.53
C GLY A 771 -0.84 9.49 36.04
N TRP A 772 -0.98 9.01 37.28
CA TRP A 772 -2.28 8.77 37.90
C TRP A 772 -3.15 10.04 37.95
N TYR A 773 -2.53 11.20 38.18
CA TYR A 773 -3.21 12.49 38.22
C TYR A 773 -3.05 13.27 36.91
N ALA A 774 -1.88 13.20 36.27
CA ALA A 774 -1.60 13.93 35.04
C ALA A 774 -2.31 13.33 33.83
N ASN A 775 -2.29 12.01 33.63
CA ASN A 775 -2.80 11.39 32.41
C ASN A 775 -4.29 11.68 32.15
N PRO A 776 -5.19 11.68 33.16
CA PRO A 776 -6.57 12.12 32.95
C PRO A 776 -6.69 13.57 32.43
N ILE A 777 -5.85 14.48 32.93
CA ILE A 777 -5.90 15.91 32.60
C ILE A 777 -5.29 16.19 31.21
N PHE A 778 -4.19 15.53 30.86
CA PHE A 778 -3.45 15.79 29.62
C PHE A 778 -3.85 14.88 28.46
N ASN A 779 -4.24 13.63 28.75
CA ASN A 779 -4.54 12.57 27.77
C ASN A 779 -5.96 11.99 27.91
N GLY A 780 -6.73 12.41 28.93
CA GLY A 780 -8.17 12.16 29.08
C GLY A 780 -8.57 11.05 30.07
N ASP A 781 -7.79 9.99 30.22
CA ASP A 781 -8.13 8.86 31.11
C ASP A 781 -6.91 8.43 31.95
N TYR A 782 -7.08 7.52 32.90
CA TYR A 782 -5.98 6.95 33.69
C TYR A 782 -4.95 6.23 32.81
N PRO A 783 -3.68 6.14 33.25
CA PRO A 783 -2.66 5.37 32.55
C PRO A 783 -3.12 3.93 32.29
N GLU A 784 -2.92 3.45 31.07
CA GLU A 784 -3.42 2.14 30.66
C GLU A 784 -2.85 1.00 31.51
N ILE A 785 -1.55 1.09 31.84
CA ILE A 785 -0.88 0.12 32.73
C ILE A 785 -1.52 0.06 34.12
N MET A 786 -1.98 1.20 34.63
CA MET A 786 -2.62 1.29 35.93
C MET A 786 -4.00 0.64 35.91
N LYS A 787 -4.82 0.97 34.91
CA LYS A 787 -6.15 0.36 34.71
C LYS A 787 -6.06 -1.16 34.59
N ILE A 788 -5.15 -1.67 33.76
CA ILE A 788 -4.98 -3.11 33.53
C ILE A 788 -4.56 -3.81 34.83
N ARG A 789 -3.52 -3.30 35.51
CA ARG A 789 -2.98 -3.95 36.71
C ARG A 789 -3.97 -3.94 37.86
N VAL A 790 -4.57 -2.79 38.17
CA VAL A 790 -5.54 -2.71 39.29
C VAL A 790 -6.78 -3.55 38.98
N ALA A 791 -7.30 -3.55 37.74
CA ALA A 791 -8.44 -4.39 37.38
C ALA A 791 -8.13 -5.90 37.45
N MET A 792 -6.94 -6.31 36.97
CA MET A 792 -6.48 -7.69 37.05
C MET A 792 -6.38 -8.15 38.52
N ARG A 793 -5.73 -7.35 39.37
CA ARG A 793 -5.55 -7.68 40.78
C ARG A 793 -6.87 -7.66 41.53
N SER A 794 -7.72 -6.66 41.31
CA SER A 794 -9.07 -6.58 41.88
C SER A 794 -9.86 -7.87 41.59
N LYS A 795 -9.81 -8.37 40.36
CA LYS A 795 -10.48 -9.62 39.97
C LYS A 795 -9.92 -10.84 40.69
N LEU A 796 -8.60 -10.94 40.83
CA LEU A 796 -7.94 -12.04 41.54
C LEU A 796 -8.21 -11.99 43.05
N GLU A 797 -8.31 -10.80 43.63
CA GLU A 797 -8.62 -10.53 45.04
C GLU A 797 -10.13 -10.67 45.34
N GLY A 798 -10.96 -10.98 44.35
CA GLY A 798 -12.38 -11.31 44.52
C GLY A 798 -13.35 -10.14 44.40
N PHE A 799 -12.90 -8.96 43.97
CA PHE A 799 -13.77 -7.83 43.69
C PHE A 799 -14.58 -8.04 42.40
N THR A 800 -15.85 -7.66 42.43
CA THR A 800 -16.74 -7.72 41.25
C THR A 800 -16.43 -6.64 40.22
N THR A 801 -15.85 -5.52 40.66
CA THR A 801 -15.42 -4.38 39.84
C THR A 801 -13.99 -4.00 40.20
N SER A 802 -13.32 -3.28 39.30
CA SER A 802 -11.99 -2.70 39.60
C SER A 802 -12.07 -1.79 40.83
N ARG A 803 -11.05 -1.86 41.70
CA ARG A 803 -10.85 -0.92 42.82
C ARG A 803 -10.50 0.49 42.34
N LEU A 804 -9.87 0.63 41.18
CA LEU A 804 -9.72 1.90 40.47
C LEU A 804 -11.03 2.22 39.73
N PRO A 805 -11.76 3.29 40.11
CA PRO A 805 -12.99 3.68 39.42
C PRO A 805 -12.70 4.06 37.97
N ALA A 806 -13.63 3.77 37.06
CA ALA A 806 -13.51 4.16 35.67
C ALA A 806 -14.19 5.50 35.44
N PHE A 807 -13.59 6.36 34.62
CA PHE A 807 -14.29 7.53 34.06
C PHE A 807 -15.23 7.08 32.94
N THR A 808 -16.41 7.67 32.88
CA THR A 808 -17.30 7.59 31.73
C THR A 808 -16.70 8.35 30.53
N GLU A 809 -17.16 8.08 29.31
CA GLU A 809 -16.68 8.81 28.13
C GLU A 809 -16.93 10.32 28.24
N GLU A 810 -18.04 10.71 28.87
CA GLU A 810 -18.40 12.10 29.14
C GLU A 810 -17.41 12.75 30.12
N GLU A 811 -17.04 12.05 31.18
CA GLU A 811 -16.04 12.52 32.16
C GLU A 811 -14.64 12.61 31.53
N ILE A 812 -14.23 11.63 30.72
CA ILE A 812 -12.95 11.65 29.99
C ILE A 812 -12.86 12.93 29.15
N VAL A 813 -13.90 13.24 28.37
CA VAL A 813 -13.94 14.46 27.55
C VAL A 813 -13.96 15.72 28.41
N TYR A 814 -14.68 15.70 29.54
CA TYR A 814 -14.81 16.84 30.43
C TYR A 814 -13.49 17.18 31.16
N ILE A 815 -12.74 16.16 31.59
CA ILE A 815 -11.46 16.28 32.31
C ILE A 815 -10.31 16.58 31.34
N ASN A 816 -10.34 16.04 30.12
CA ASN A 816 -9.25 16.24 29.18
C ASN A 816 -9.06 17.73 28.82
N GLY A 817 -7.81 18.20 28.90
CA GLY A 817 -7.42 19.56 28.56
C GLY A 817 -7.74 20.61 29.61
N THR A 818 -8.07 20.24 30.86
CA THR A 818 -8.37 21.20 31.93
C THR A 818 -7.11 21.78 32.59
N TYR A 819 -6.16 22.28 31.81
CA TYR A 819 -4.94 22.90 32.32
C TYR A 819 -4.50 24.07 31.45
N ASP A 820 -4.03 25.15 32.08
CA ASP A 820 -3.30 26.22 31.39
C ASP A 820 -1.78 26.09 31.60
N PHE A 821 -1.38 25.49 32.72
CA PHE A 821 -0.01 25.16 33.08
C PHE A 821 0.02 23.96 34.05
N LEU A 822 1.18 23.34 34.16
CA LEU A 822 1.49 22.29 35.12
C LEU A 822 2.35 22.83 36.26
N GLY A 823 1.85 22.75 37.49
CA GLY A 823 2.67 22.88 38.69
C GLY A 823 3.40 21.57 38.98
N LEU A 824 4.70 21.62 39.22
CA LEU A 824 5.51 20.47 39.56
C LEU A 824 6.19 20.66 40.91
N ASN A 825 5.93 19.75 41.83
CA ASN A 825 6.70 19.64 43.07
C ASN A 825 7.71 18.52 42.95
N HIS A 826 8.96 18.80 43.28
CA HIS A 826 10.01 17.82 43.15
C HIS A 826 11.17 18.07 44.12
N TYR A 827 11.59 17.00 44.79
CA TYR A 827 12.58 17.06 45.87
C TYR A 827 13.71 16.04 45.73
N SER A 828 13.45 14.86 45.18
CA SER A 828 14.41 13.77 45.18
C SER A 828 14.17 12.76 44.05
N SER A 829 14.97 11.71 44.04
CA SER A 829 14.90 10.60 43.09
C SER A 829 14.99 9.28 43.84
N TYR A 830 14.57 8.19 43.19
CA TYR A 830 14.68 6.82 43.67
C TYR A 830 15.24 5.94 42.55
N TYR A 831 15.93 4.87 42.92
CA TYR A 831 16.08 3.73 42.04
C TYR A 831 14.85 2.83 42.17
N THR A 832 14.39 2.30 41.04
CA THR A 832 13.24 1.40 40.98
C THR A 832 13.65 0.08 40.34
N THR A 833 13.26 -1.01 40.97
CA THR A 833 13.43 -2.36 40.41
C THR A 833 12.13 -3.13 40.39
N THR A 834 12.00 -4.07 39.44
CA THR A 834 10.83 -4.93 39.41
C THR A 834 10.90 -5.95 40.55
N VAL A 835 9.76 -6.23 41.19
CA VAL A 835 9.64 -7.32 42.16
C VAL A 835 8.74 -8.43 41.61
N PRO A 836 8.87 -9.69 42.11
CA PRO A 836 7.91 -10.74 41.80
C PRO A 836 6.48 -10.30 42.13
N GLU A 837 5.51 -10.75 41.34
CA GLU A 837 4.11 -10.37 41.52
C GLU A 837 3.65 -10.73 42.96
N PRO A 838 3.18 -9.75 43.76
CA PRO A 838 2.81 -9.99 45.16
C PRO A 838 1.66 -10.97 45.31
N GLU A 839 1.68 -11.75 46.40
CA GLU A 839 0.60 -12.69 46.73
C GLU A 839 -0.78 -12.01 46.72
N ILE A 840 -1.76 -12.74 46.17
CA ILE A 840 -3.16 -12.30 46.12
C ILE A 840 -3.75 -12.39 47.54
N GLY A 841 -4.31 -11.28 48.02
CA GLY A 841 -4.82 -11.14 49.38
C GLY A 841 -5.28 -9.72 49.63
N ASP A 842 -4.85 -9.11 50.73
CA ASP A 842 -5.22 -7.74 51.06
C ASP A 842 -4.70 -6.75 49.99
N PRO A 843 -5.56 -5.92 49.39
CA PRO A 843 -5.17 -4.98 48.35
C PRO A 843 -4.31 -3.85 48.92
N SER A 844 -3.38 -3.33 48.11
CA SER A 844 -2.68 -2.08 48.39
C SER A 844 -2.15 -1.46 47.11
N TRP A 845 -1.92 -0.15 47.13
CA TRP A 845 -1.30 0.57 46.02
C TRP A 845 0.11 0.00 45.69
N GLU A 846 0.92 -0.31 46.71
CA GLU A 846 2.27 -0.87 46.55
C GLU A 846 2.24 -2.24 45.87
N LYS A 847 1.25 -3.08 46.21
CA LYS A 847 1.09 -4.38 45.53
C LYS A 847 0.62 -4.22 44.09
N ASP A 848 -0.17 -3.19 43.81
CA ASP A 848 -0.63 -2.88 42.46
C ASP A 848 0.52 -2.41 41.56
N THR A 849 1.48 -1.64 42.09
CA THR A 849 2.67 -1.21 41.34
C THR A 849 3.62 -2.37 41.08
N ALA A 850 3.79 -3.30 42.04
CA ALA A 850 4.78 -4.38 41.98
C ALA A 850 6.18 -3.88 41.58
N VAL A 851 6.64 -2.86 42.30
CA VAL A 851 8.02 -2.36 42.24
C VAL A 851 8.58 -2.21 43.64
N GLU A 852 9.91 -2.16 43.74
CA GLU A 852 10.61 -1.73 44.95
C GLU A 852 11.42 -0.48 44.63
N ASP A 853 11.17 0.58 45.41
CA ASP A 853 11.88 1.85 45.32
C ASP A 853 12.86 1.98 46.48
N PHE A 854 14.08 2.41 46.18
CA PHE A 854 15.09 2.67 47.19
C PHE A 854 15.99 3.83 46.77
N GLN A 855 16.62 4.47 47.75
CA GLN A 855 17.57 5.55 47.50
C GLN A 855 19.00 5.05 47.65
N ASP A 856 19.90 5.57 46.82
CA ASP A 856 21.31 5.26 46.94
C ASP A 856 21.87 5.79 48.26
N PRO A 857 22.47 4.96 49.12
CA PRO A 857 23.07 5.40 50.38
C PRO A 857 24.20 6.42 50.18
N SER A 858 24.81 6.49 48.99
CA SER A 858 25.85 7.47 48.65
C SER A 858 25.31 8.87 48.37
N TRP A 859 24.02 9.03 48.09
CA TRP A 859 23.43 10.35 47.88
C TRP A 859 23.38 11.13 49.20
N SER A 860 23.80 12.40 49.15
CA SER A 860 23.78 13.27 50.33
C SER A 860 22.33 13.44 50.83
N GLY A 861 22.12 13.06 52.09
CA GLY A 861 20.82 13.17 52.75
C GLY A 861 20.56 14.55 53.34
N SER A 862 19.36 14.70 53.90
CA SER A 862 18.91 15.87 54.63
C SER A 862 18.34 15.46 56.00
N ALA A 863 17.73 16.39 56.72
CA ALA A 863 16.97 16.06 57.94
C ALA A 863 15.78 15.12 57.65
N SER A 864 15.22 15.22 56.45
CA SER A 864 14.15 14.35 55.96
C SER A 864 14.76 13.13 55.26
N GLU A 865 14.46 11.93 55.76
CA GLU A 865 15.01 10.68 55.21
C GLU A 865 14.72 10.50 53.72
N TRP A 866 13.52 10.93 53.27
CA TRP A 866 13.04 10.84 51.90
C TRP A 866 13.65 11.87 50.94
N VAL A 867 14.31 12.94 51.44
CA VAL A 867 14.94 13.97 50.59
C VAL A 867 16.44 13.74 50.51
N LYS A 868 16.88 13.26 49.33
CA LYS A 868 18.29 13.15 48.92
C LYS A 868 18.64 14.08 47.77
N PHE A 869 19.87 14.60 47.78
CA PHE A 869 20.38 15.52 46.75
C PHE A 869 20.57 14.82 45.39
N THR A 870 19.62 15.01 44.46
CA THR A 870 19.62 14.38 43.13
C THR A 870 19.13 15.34 42.03
N PRO A 871 19.83 16.46 41.79
CA PRO A 871 19.35 17.53 40.91
C PRO A 871 19.19 17.11 39.44
N TRP A 872 19.91 16.08 39.01
CA TRP A 872 19.78 15.47 37.67
C TRP A 872 18.41 14.80 37.47
N GLY A 873 17.76 14.34 38.55
CA GLY A 873 16.44 13.73 38.52
C GLY A 873 15.38 14.70 38.05
N LEU A 874 15.40 15.95 38.54
CA LEU A 874 14.46 16.99 38.09
C LEU A 874 14.58 17.25 36.59
N ARG A 875 15.79 17.33 36.05
CA ARG A 875 16.01 17.53 34.61
C ARG A 875 15.46 16.35 33.80
N LYS A 876 15.69 15.12 34.24
CA LYS A 876 15.14 13.92 33.59
C LYS A 876 13.62 13.90 33.64
N LEU A 877 13.03 14.23 34.80
CA LEU A 877 11.59 14.32 34.98
C LEU A 877 10.96 15.39 34.09
N LEU A 878 11.51 16.60 34.06
CA LEU A 878 11.05 17.69 33.18
C LEU A 878 11.06 17.28 31.70
N LYS A 879 12.11 16.56 31.29
CA LYS A 879 12.22 16.03 29.94
C LYS A 879 11.19 14.93 29.66
N TRP A 880 10.98 14.02 30.61
CA TRP A 880 9.98 12.96 30.51
C TRP A 880 8.56 13.54 30.43
N ILE A 881 8.23 14.54 31.26
CA ILE A 881 6.94 15.25 31.23
C ILE A 881 6.73 15.90 29.86
N LYS A 882 7.76 16.59 29.35
CA LYS A 882 7.72 17.20 28.02
C LYS A 882 7.45 16.18 26.92
N ASP A 883 8.16 15.05 26.93
CA ASP A 883 8.07 14.04 25.89
C ASP A 883 6.72 13.27 25.99
N THR A 884 6.16 13.12 27.20
CA THR A 884 4.92 12.37 27.48
C THR A 884 3.64 13.21 27.30
N TYR A 885 3.66 14.50 27.66
CA TYR A 885 2.48 15.38 27.70
C TYR A 885 2.58 16.57 26.75
N HIS A 886 3.39 16.46 25.69
CA HIS A 886 3.48 17.44 24.61
C HIS A 886 4.00 18.85 25.01
N ASP A 887 5.04 18.91 25.85
CA ASP A 887 5.75 20.14 26.26
C ASP A 887 4.83 21.22 26.90
N PRO A 888 4.04 20.87 27.94
CA PRO A 888 3.16 21.85 28.58
C PRO A 888 3.97 22.96 29.27
N PRO A 889 3.40 24.16 29.50
CA PRO A 889 4.03 25.17 30.35
C PRO A 889 4.17 24.65 31.78
N ILE A 890 5.40 24.65 32.32
CA ILE A 890 5.71 24.12 33.66
C ILE A 890 6.18 25.24 34.58
N ILE A 891 5.66 25.24 35.80
CA ILE A 891 6.21 26.00 36.92
C ILE A 891 6.61 25.00 38.01
N ILE A 892 7.84 25.10 38.50
CA ILE A 892 8.24 24.33 39.69
C ILE A 892 7.57 25.02 40.88
N THR A 893 6.61 24.34 41.50
CA THR A 893 5.74 24.92 42.55
C THR A 893 6.18 24.57 43.96
N GLU A 894 7.09 23.60 44.13
CA GLU A 894 7.88 23.39 45.34
C GLU A 894 9.20 22.67 45.01
N ASN A 895 10.29 23.14 45.62
CA ASN A 895 11.59 22.48 45.64
C ASN A 895 12.40 23.01 46.83
N GLY A 896 13.02 22.13 47.62
CA GLY A 896 13.74 22.55 48.82
C GLY A 896 14.45 21.41 49.53
N ILE A 897 15.13 21.73 50.62
CA ILE A 897 15.82 20.76 51.47
C ILE A 897 15.70 21.13 52.94
N SER A 898 15.58 20.11 53.79
CA SER A 898 15.45 20.27 55.24
C SER A 898 16.79 20.19 55.97
N ASP A 899 16.87 20.90 57.09
CA ASP A 899 17.93 20.76 58.09
C ASP A 899 17.34 20.59 59.50
N ASN A 900 18.20 20.22 60.48
CA ASN A 900 17.79 19.98 61.87
C ASN A 900 17.71 21.26 62.73
N GLY A 901 17.85 22.45 62.14
CA GLY A 901 17.78 23.73 62.85
C GLY A 901 18.97 24.06 63.76
N THR A 902 19.99 23.21 63.89
CA THR A 902 21.23 23.52 64.63
C THR A 902 22.11 24.45 63.79
N LEU A 903 22.07 25.74 64.07
CA LEU A 903 23.11 26.71 63.69
C LEU A 903 24.40 26.42 64.50
N GLY A 904 25.01 25.27 64.27
CA GLY A 904 26.24 24.85 64.93
C GLY A 904 27.46 25.38 64.17
N ALA A 905 28.31 26.14 64.86
CA ALA A 905 29.51 26.80 64.36
C ALA A 905 30.63 25.85 63.83
N ASP A 906 30.38 24.54 63.69
CA ASP A 906 31.37 23.52 63.37
C ASP A 906 31.05 22.69 62.11
N MET A 907 29.99 23.00 61.37
CA MET A 907 29.90 22.58 59.97
C MET A 907 30.24 23.78 59.12
N ASP A 908 31.25 23.64 58.25
CA ASP A 908 31.59 24.59 57.20
C ASP A 908 30.50 24.53 56.11
N ASP A 909 29.34 24.99 56.55
CA ASP A 909 28.05 25.10 55.96
C ASP A 909 28.09 26.39 55.12
N GLU A 910 28.66 26.29 53.91
CA GLU A 910 28.21 27.07 52.76
C GLU A 910 26.74 26.75 52.37
N SER A 911 26.03 26.09 53.31
CA SER A 911 24.63 25.77 53.47
C SER A 911 24.19 24.73 52.47
N LEU A 912 24.01 23.50 52.95
CA LEU A 912 23.36 22.39 52.24
C LEU A 912 22.21 22.87 51.34
N ARG A 913 21.41 23.82 51.84
CA ARG A 913 20.32 24.50 51.11
C ARG A 913 20.76 25.36 49.93
N THR A 914 21.80 26.18 50.06
CA THR A 914 22.36 26.94 48.94
C THR A 914 22.91 26.00 47.86
N HIS A 915 23.65 24.96 48.27
CA HIS A 915 24.14 23.95 47.35
C HIS A 915 22.98 23.25 46.62
N TYR A 916 21.98 22.79 47.37
CA TYR A 916 20.77 22.17 46.82
C TYR A 916 20.09 23.07 45.77
N VAL A 917 19.67 24.28 46.17
CA VAL A 917 18.94 25.21 45.30
C VAL A 917 19.78 25.58 44.07
N LYS A 918 21.08 25.82 44.22
CA LYS A 918 22.00 26.16 43.11
C LYS A 918 22.01 25.07 42.04
N TYR A 919 22.19 23.81 42.42
CA TYR A 919 22.30 22.72 41.45
C TYR A 919 20.95 22.32 40.86
N TYR A 920 19.84 22.41 41.60
CA TYR A 920 18.49 22.23 41.04
C TYR A 920 18.15 23.32 40.02
N LEU A 921 18.41 24.60 40.34
CA LEU A 921 18.27 25.70 39.38
C LEU A 921 19.17 25.52 38.14
N SER A 922 20.41 25.04 38.32
CA SER A 922 21.29 24.72 37.20
C SER A 922 20.73 23.62 36.31
N ASN A 923 20.07 22.61 36.88
CA ASN A 923 19.47 21.51 36.12
C ASN A 923 18.16 21.93 35.43
N ILE A 924 17.37 22.81 36.05
CA ILE A 924 16.23 23.46 35.40
C ILE A 924 16.71 24.28 34.20
N ARG A 925 17.77 25.08 34.39
CA ARG A 925 18.36 25.86 33.29
C ARG A 925 18.87 24.96 32.16
N ASP A 926 19.53 23.86 32.48
CA ASP A 926 19.94 22.85 31.49
C ASP A 926 18.73 22.22 30.79
N ALA A 927 17.63 21.95 31.50
CA ALA A 927 16.38 21.48 30.90
C ALA A 927 15.78 22.53 29.96
N MET A 928 15.84 23.82 30.30
CA MET A 928 15.34 24.92 29.47
C MET A 928 16.22 25.17 28.24
N GLU A 929 17.55 25.15 28.38
CA GLU A 929 18.49 25.51 27.31
C GLU A 929 18.87 24.31 26.41
N LYS A 930 19.12 23.14 27.00
CA LYS A 930 19.57 21.92 26.30
C LYS A 930 18.40 20.98 26.02
N ASP A 931 17.61 20.70 27.07
CA ASP A 931 16.34 19.95 27.08
C ASP A 931 15.28 20.50 26.14
N VAL A 932 15.21 21.82 26.12
CA VAL A 932 14.26 22.56 25.33
C VAL A 932 12.93 22.81 26.09
N VAL A 933 12.89 22.58 27.41
CA VAL A 933 11.64 22.44 28.18
C VAL A 933 11.02 23.79 28.48
N ASN A 934 9.69 23.90 28.37
CA ASN A 934 8.95 25.12 28.66
C ASN A 934 8.73 25.36 30.17
N VAL A 935 9.81 25.61 30.91
CA VAL A 935 9.73 26.03 32.32
C VAL A 935 9.68 27.56 32.39
N PHE A 936 8.68 28.10 33.08
CA PHE A 936 8.48 29.55 33.20
C PHE A 936 8.50 30.07 34.66
N GLY A 937 8.68 29.21 35.66
CA GLY A 937 8.76 29.67 37.05
C GLY A 937 9.35 28.66 38.02
N TYR A 938 9.82 29.15 39.17
CA TYR A 938 10.38 28.33 40.24
C TYR A 938 10.09 28.90 41.64
N THR A 939 9.38 28.14 42.46
CA THR A 939 9.19 28.42 43.89
C THR A 939 10.13 27.59 44.75
N VAL A 940 10.70 28.22 45.79
CA VAL A 940 11.45 27.50 46.81
C VAL A 940 10.54 27.16 47.99
N TRP A 941 10.58 25.90 48.41
CA TRP A 941 9.99 25.44 49.66
C TRP A 941 11.05 25.55 50.77
N SER A 942 10.97 26.51 51.68
CA SER A 942 9.86 27.48 51.90
C SER A 942 10.38 28.87 52.30
N LEU A 943 9.49 29.86 52.45
CA LEU A 943 9.85 31.19 52.97
C LEU A 943 10.35 31.06 54.40
N LEU A 944 9.52 30.43 55.21
CA LEU A 944 9.68 30.34 56.65
C LEU A 944 9.77 28.87 57.04
N ASP A 945 10.62 28.58 58.03
CA ASP A 945 10.44 27.36 58.81
C ASP A 945 9.00 27.34 59.30
N ASN A 946 8.30 26.22 59.07
CA ASN A 946 6.88 26.09 59.33
C ASN A 946 6.55 24.72 59.94
N LEU A 947 5.26 24.44 60.14
CA LEU A 947 4.80 23.13 60.60
C LEU A 947 4.87 22.13 59.44
N GLU A 948 5.86 21.22 59.51
CA GLU A 948 6.11 20.18 58.52
C GLU A 948 5.24 18.95 58.80
N TRP A 949 3.92 19.18 58.87
CA TRP A 949 2.91 18.14 58.99
C TRP A 949 3.16 17.23 60.23
N THR A 950 3.27 15.91 60.04
CA THR A 950 3.56 14.93 61.09
C THR A 950 4.98 14.99 61.63
N LYS A 951 5.88 15.77 61.01
CA LYS A 951 7.23 16.04 61.54
C LYS A 951 7.25 17.23 62.49
N GLY A 952 6.13 17.92 62.67
CA GLY A 952 6.02 19.03 63.58
C GLY A 952 6.99 20.15 63.20
N PHE A 953 7.80 20.59 64.16
CA PHE A 953 8.85 21.58 63.94
C PHE A 953 10.25 20.97 63.92
N THR A 954 10.40 19.65 63.74
CA THR A 954 11.74 19.01 63.77
C THR A 954 12.53 19.21 62.47
N GLU A 955 11.86 19.23 61.33
CA GLU A 955 12.47 19.39 60.00
C GLU A 955 12.28 20.84 59.50
N LYS A 956 13.37 21.51 59.11
CA LYS A 956 13.37 22.96 58.78
C LYS A 956 13.64 23.21 57.30
N PHE A 957 12.66 23.71 56.55
CA PHE A 957 12.80 24.01 55.11
C PHE A 957 13.03 25.48 54.76
N GLY A 958 12.78 26.40 55.69
CA GLY A 958 12.68 27.83 55.41
C GLY A 958 13.99 28.48 55.00
N LEU A 959 13.90 29.46 54.09
CA LEU A 959 14.93 30.47 53.86
C LEU A 959 15.16 31.35 55.09
N TYR A 960 14.09 31.59 55.85
CA TYR A 960 14.13 32.25 57.15
C TYR A 960 13.81 31.26 58.25
N GLN A 961 14.65 31.26 59.28
CA GLN A 961 14.38 30.54 60.51
C GLN A 961 13.28 31.24 61.29
N VAL A 962 12.38 30.45 61.88
CA VAL A 962 11.35 30.94 62.81
C VAL A 962 11.66 30.41 64.21
N ASP A 963 11.70 31.32 65.19
CA ASP A 963 11.77 30.94 66.60
C ASP A 963 10.37 30.58 67.12
N PHE A 964 10.06 29.28 67.13
CA PHE A 964 8.77 28.76 67.62
C PHE A 964 8.62 28.81 69.15
N ASN A 965 9.71 29.01 69.90
CA ASN A 965 9.65 29.19 71.35
C ASN A 965 9.35 30.65 71.71
N ASN A 966 9.67 31.58 70.83
CA ASN A 966 9.32 32.99 70.99
C ASN A 966 7.85 33.23 70.58
N PRO A 967 7.01 33.79 71.47
CA PRO A 967 5.62 34.14 71.12
C PRO A 967 5.51 35.07 69.92
N ASN A 968 6.51 35.93 69.68
CA ASN A 968 6.56 36.83 68.53
C ASN A 968 6.99 36.13 67.23
N ARG A 969 7.29 34.82 67.24
CA ARG A 969 7.68 34.04 66.04
C ARG A 969 8.74 34.75 65.18
N THR A 970 9.80 35.26 65.81
CA THR A 970 10.80 36.08 65.14
C THR A 970 11.39 35.36 63.91
N ARG A 971 11.41 36.04 62.76
CA ARG A 971 12.00 35.52 61.51
C ARG A 971 13.45 36.01 61.34
N THR A 972 14.37 35.08 61.13
CA THR A 972 15.81 35.39 60.95
C THR A 972 16.32 34.79 59.64
N ALA A 973 16.94 35.61 58.78
CA ALA A 973 17.45 35.16 57.49
C ALA A 973 18.56 34.11 57.65
N LYS A 974 18.43 32.95 57.00
CA LYS A 974 19.54 31.99 56.83
C LYS A 974 20.44 32.45 55.68
N LYS A 975 21.66 31.91 55.57
CA LYS A 975 22.59 32.22 54.46
C LYS A 975 21.96 31.97 53.08
N SER A 976 21.10 30.95 52.97
CA SER A 976 20.36 30.64 51.74
C SER A 976 19.41 31.75 51.29
N ALA A 977 18.87 32.57 52.21
CA ALA A 977 18.06 33.74 51.83
C ALA A 977 18.89 34.78 51.08
N THR A 978 20.12 35.03 51.53
CA THR A 978 21.08 35.94 50.86
C THR A 978 21.51 35.38 49.51
N PHE A 979 21.84 34.09 49.43
CA PHE A 979 22.14 33.44 48.15
C PHE A 979 20.97 33.56 47.19
N TYR A 980 19.76 33.19 47.63
CA TYR A 980 18.58 33.23 46.79
C TYR A 980 18.34 34.65 46.27
N LYS A 981 18.32 35.67 47.16
CA LYS A 981 18.26 37.10 46.79
C LYS A 981 19.28 37.49 45.72
N ASN A 982 20.53 37.05 45.84
CA ASN A 982 21.55 37.35 44.84
C ASN A 982 21.22 36.71 43.49
N VAL A 983 20.73 35.47 43.48
CA VAL A 983 20.27 34.80 42.25
C VAL A 983 19.11 35.56 41.61
N ILE A 984 18.14 36.04 42.39
CA ILE A 984 17.01 36.84 41.88
C ILE A 984 17.50 38.12 41.22
N ASN A 985 18.35 38.88 41.92
CA ASN A 985 18.81 40.18 41.46
C ASN A 985 19.73 40.10 40.24
N THR A 986 20.63 39.12 40.22
CA THR A 986 21.63 38.95 39.14
C THR A 986 21.13 38.07 38.00
N ARG A 987 20.06 37.29 38.22
CA ARG A 987 19.59 36.20 37.34
C ARG A 987 20.71 35.20 37.03
N CYS A 988 21.60 34.98 37.99
CA CYS A 988 22.82 34.19 37.87
C CYS A 988 23.04 33.27 39.07
N LEU A 989 23.65 32.10 38.84
CA LEU A 989 23.92 31.09 39.87
C LEU A 989 25.36 31.15 40.43
N LEU A 990 26.18 32.06 39.90
CA LEU A 990 27.56 32.30 40.32
C LEU A 990 27.67 33.67 40.97
N ASP A 991 28.64 33.84 41.86
CA ASP A 991 28.85 35.10 42.60
C ASP A 991 29.22 36.28 41.69
N SER A 992 29.79 36.00 40.51
CA SER A 992 30.04 36.98 39.45
C SER A 992 29.62 36.41 38.09
N CYS A 993 28.78 37.13 37.37
CA CYS A 993 28.48 36.86 35.97
C CYS A 993 29.23 37.87 35.10
N GLU A 994 30.15 37.39 34.25
CA GLU A 994 30.65 38.18 33.13
C GLU A 994 29.59 38.16 32.02
N GLU A 995 29.24 39.34 31.49
CA GLU A 995 28.21 39.54 30.46
C GLU A 995 28.55 38.95 29.08
#